data_AF-A0A1F3P0T8-F1
#
_entry.id   AF-A0A1F3P0T8-F1
#
_cell.length_a   1.000
_cell.length_b   1.000
_cell.length_c   1.000
_cell.angle_alpha   90.00
_cell.angle_beta   90.00
_cell.angle_gamma   90.00
#
_symmetry.space_group_name_H-M   'P 1'
#
loop_
_entity.id
_entity.type
_entity.pdbx_description
1 polymer ?
#
loop_
_entity_poly.entity_id
_entity_poly.type
_entity_poly.pdbx_seq_one_letter_code
_entity_poly.pdbx_strand_id
1 'polypeptide(L)'
;MPLYADLLLPLKVNQLFTYSIPEKYSETVKVGHRAIVQFGPKKIQTGLIWRIHQNKPENYLPKEIIQVLDEHPVATQKLMDVYQWIAGYYLCTLGEVMNASMPSALRLNSESKISLFDGVTDLSAFDLNEKEKILVKEIAEKGILTFNEAEKVMGLKSVHGLINKLVEKKAITVFEELEEKFHPKLIRKLRLKSEILEKKDELENILNSLEKKSLMQDAVLKYLQRIQDADLGFSSVKNKSGVLKSEFIESGVSESSVNTLSKKNIFELFDEEVSRFGDINLSENPEIKELSIEQNSAITKINDYFKNGDTVLLHGITGSGKTEIYIQLIREYLSRGKQILYILPEIALTHQIVSRIRKGVGVPVGIYHSKFTDNERAELWHDLVKKKFQVILGVRSAVLLPFDELGLIVIDEEHDSSYKQNEPDPKYHARDTSLIMAQIHKAKVLLGSATPSLESYFNATNGKWGLVELTQRYGTAQLPVINLVDMKKEKKWKRMKGHFSSNLFQELQDCLTRNEQAILFQNRKGYSPYLSCATCFWIMKCKNCNVNLTYYLGTHESKCHYCGYTSPPATVCPDCGNNNIKLNSFGTEKLEDELHLLLPDAKVQRMDLDTTRSKTSYQEILENFGSGKTQILVGTQMVTKGLDFENVSLIGIMDADQMLNYPDFRSHERSYQLMEQVSGRAGRREKLGKVLIQCKDTEHPILNFVYYHDYKRMYEYELELRKRFLYPPFSRLIQFTLKHADENYLSNGANLLTKNLKVSLGATRVVGPETPFVNKIRNKYILNLMVKLERQGLDLKKCKKIITDILNDHRMREGFKGIYVVVDVDPG
;
A
#
# COMPACT_ATOMS: atom_id res chain seq x y z
N MET A 1 3.57 43.54 -12.45
CA MET A 1 4.96 43.03 -12.42
C MET A 1 4.95 41.58 -12.87
N PRO A 2 5.94 41.11 -13.66
CA PRO A 2 5.96 39.72 -14.11
C PRO A 2 6.09 38.77 -12.91
N LEU A 3 5.23 37.76 -12.87
CA LEU A 3 5.24 36.72 -11.85
C LEU A 3 5.87 35.44 -12.40
N TYR A 4 6.61 34.75 -11.56
CA TYR A 4 7.26 33.48 -11.84
C TYR A 4 6.83 32.43 -10.81
N ALA A 5 6.77 31.18 -11.23
CA ALA A 5 6.47 30.05 -10.39
C ALA A 5 7.58 29.01 -10.47
N ASP A 6 8.07 28.56 -9.32
CA ASP A 6 8.89 27.36 -9.21
C ASP A 6 7.98 26.14 -9.14
N LEU A 7 8.13 25.22 -10.09
CA LEU A 7 7.33 24.00 -10.17
C LEU A 7 8.15 22.79 -9.73
N LEU A 8 7.53 21.97 -8.89
CA LEU A 8 7.97 20.61 -8.62
C LEU A 8 7.44 19.68 -9.71
N LEU A 9 8.35 19.04 -10.43
CA LEU A 9 8.02 18.04 -11.45
C LEU A 9 8.19 16.62 -10.89
N PRO A 10 7.44 15.63 -11.40
CA PRO A 10 7.50 14.21 -11.01
C PRO A 10 8.78 13.50 -11.52
N LEU A 11 9.94 14.14 -11.37
CA LEU A 11 11.23 13.69 -11.88
C LEU A 11 12.17 13.29 -10.75
N LYS A 12 13.06 12.33 -11.01
CA LYS A 12 14.13 11.92 -10.07
C LYS A 12 15.30 12.93 -10.06
N VAL A 13 14.99 14.21 -9.90
CA VAL A 13 15.97 15.30 -9.87
C VAL A 13 15.66 16.20 -8.67
N ASN A 14 16.70 16.56 -7.93
CA ASN A 14 16.56 17.36 -6.71
C ASN A 14 16.56 18.87 -7.02
N GLN A 15 15.68 19.33 -7.91
CA GLN A 15 15.56 20.74 -8.27
C GLN A 15 14.11 21.11 -8.62
N LEU A 16 13.76 22.38 -8.37
CA LEU A 16 12.55 23.00 -8.88
C LEU A 16 12.87 23.71 -10.19
N PHE A 17 11.85 23.91 -11.01
CA PHE A 17 12.00 24.54 -12.32
C PHE A 17 11.15 25.81 -12.39
N THR A 18 11.77 26.94 -12.69
CA THR A 18 11.07 28.23 -12.76
C THR A 18 10.44 28.46 -14.13
N TYR A 19 9.16 28.84 -14.13
CA TYR A 19 8.35 29.21 -15.31
C TYR A 19 7.73 30.59 -15.11
N SER A 20 7.42 31.31 -16.19
CA SER A 20 6.65 32.56 -16.13
C SER A 20 5.15 32.25 -16.03
N ILE A 21 4.45 33.04 -15.21
CA ILE A 21 3.00 32.97 -15.04
C ILE A 21 2.34 33.91 -16.06
N PRO A 22 1.50 33.42 -16.98
CA PRO A 22 0.71 34.26 -17.87
C PRO A 22 -0.21 35.20 -17.10
N GLU A 23 -0.43 36.41 -17.62
CA GLU A 23 -1.24 37.45 -16.97
C GLU A 23 -2.67 36.96 -16.64
N LYS A 24 -3.27 36.11 -17.49
CA LYS A 24 -4.59 35.51 -17.24
C LYS A 24 -4.70 34.70 -15.93
N TYR A 25 -3.57 34.27 -15.35
CA TYR A 25 -3.52 33.50 -14.11
C TYR A 25 -2.94 34.27 -12.93
N SER A 26 -2.49 35.52 -13.10
CA SER A 26 -1.74 36.24 -12.06
C SER A 26 -2.52 36.43 -10.75
N GLU A 27 -3.84 36.52 -10.82
CA GLU A 27 -4.71 36.71 -9.65
C GLU A 27 -5.26 35.41 -9.06
N THR A 28 -5.35 34.35 -9.89
CA THR A 28 -5.97 33.08 -9.50
C THR A 28 -4.96 32.03 -9.07
N VAL A 29 -3.73 32.09 -9.57
CA VAL A 29 -2.70 31.09 -9.29
C VAL A 29 -2.25 31.15 -7.82
N LYS A 30 -2.14 29.98 -7.19
CA LYS A 30 -1.70 29.82 -5.82
C LYS A 30 -0.69 28.68 -5.71
N VAL A 31 0.13 28.73 -4.66
CA VAL A 31 0.97 27.59 -4.27
C VAL A 31 0.06 26.37 -4.03
N GLY A 32 0.48 25.22 -4.52
CA GLY A 32 -0.29 23.98 -4.44
C GLY A 32 -1.24 23.72 -5.62
N HIS A 33 -1.38 24.65 -6.58
CA HIS A 33 -2.04 24.36 -7.85
C HIS A 33 -1.15 23.49 -8.75
N ARG A 34 -1.79 22.63 -9.55
CA ARG A 34 -1.15 21.95 -10.66
C ARG A 34 -1.13 22.85 -11.89
N ALA A 35 -0.04 22.76 -12.63
CA ALA A 35 0.15 23.48 -13.87
C ALA A 35 0.77 22.56 -14.93
N ILE A 36 0.29 22.70 -16.15
CA ILE A 36 0.85 22.06 -17.34
C ILE A 36 2.00 22.92 -17.84
N VAL A 37 3.17 22.30 -18.00
CA VAL A 37 4.38 22.95 -18.50
C VAL A 37 5.12 22.10 -19.49
N GLN A 38 5.85 22.75 -20.39
CA GLN A 38 6.79 22.08 -21.28
C GLN A 38 8.14 21.90 -20.58
N PHE A 39 8.63 20.67 -20.53
CA PHE A 39 9.94 20.31 -19.99
C PHE A 39 10.86 19.79 -21.11
N GLY A 40 11.98 20.48 -21.34
CA GLY A 40 12.86 20.19 -22.48
C GLY A 40 12.24 20.59 -23.84
N PRO A 41 12.65 19.98 -24.95
CA PRO A 41 12.26 20.42 -26.30
C PRO A 41 10.81 20.09 -26.65
N LYS A 42 10.23 18.98 -26.18
CA LYS A 42 8.87 18.55 -26.58
C LYS A 42 7.98 17.96 -25.46
N LYS A 43 8.50 17.61 -24.29
CA LYS A 43 7.69 16.90 -23.29
C LYS A 43 6.77 17.86 -22.56
N ILE A 44 5.52 17.47 -22.35
CA ILE A 44 4.58 18.21 -21.51
C ILE A 44 4.43 17.43 -20.20
N GLN A 45 4.50 18.13 -19.07
CA GLN A 45 4.38 17.53 -17.75
C GLN A 45 3.45 18.35 -16.87
N THR A 46 2.78 17.66 -15.95
CA THR A 46 2.12 18.30 -14.82
C THR A 46 3.12 18.56 -13.72
N GLY A 47 3.30 19.82 -13.35
CA GLY A 47 4.03 20.25 -12.17
C GLY A 47 3.11 20.74 -11.07
N LEU A 48 3.59 20.67 -9.84
CA LEU A 48 2.97 21.33 -8.69
C LEU A 48 3.65 22.68 -8.46
N ILE A 49 2.88 23.77 -8.43
CA ILE A 49 3.40 25.10 -8.11
C ILE A 49 3.88 25.10 -6.66
N TRP A 50 5.19 25.19 -6.48
CA TRP A 50 5.86 25.09 -5.19
C TRP A 50 6.07 26.45 -4.53
N ARG A 51 6.39 27.46 -5.34
CA ARG A 51 6.61 28.84 -4.88
C ARG A 51 6.26 29.81 -5.98
N ILE A 52 5.73 30.99 -5.62
CA ILE A 52 5.48 32.11 -6.53
C ILE A 52 6.38 33.27 -6.10
N HIS A 53 7.05 33.92 -7.06
CA HIS A 53 7.97 35.02 -6.81
C HIS A 53 8.09 35.97 -8.01
N GLN A 54 8.83 37.07 -7.84
CA GLN A 54 9.09 38.06 -8.90
C GLN A 54 10.53 37.99 -9.45
N ASN A 55 11.38 37.12 -8.90
CA ASN A 55 12.77 36.97 -9.33
C ASN A 55 12.86 36.25 -10.68
N LYS A 56 13.35 36.92 -11.72
CA LYS A 56 13.59 36.30 -13.04
C LYS A 56 14.86 35.43 -12.98
N PRO A 57 14.87 34.21 -13.58
CA PRO A 57 16.08 33.42 -13.69
C PRO A 57 17.16 34.12 -14.53
N GLU A 58 18.40 34.10 -14.07
CA GLU A 58 19.54 34.72 -14.79
C GLU A 58 20.10 33.79 -15.89
N ASN A 59 20.10 32.48 -15.64
CA ASN A 59 20.83 31.51 -16.46
C ASN A 59 20.03 30.94 -17.64
N TYR A 60 18.74 31.25 -17.75
CA TYR A 60 17.89 30.79 -18.84
C TYR A 60 16.62 31.65 -18.97
N LEU A 61 16.03 31.64 -20.17
CA LEU A 61 14.70 32.21 -20.41
C LEU A 61 13.62 31.25 -19.89
N PRO A 62 12.80 31.64 -18.89
CA PRO A 62 11.73 30.79 -18.40
C PRO A 62 10.66 30.64 -19.48
N LYS A 63 10.21 29.40 -19.70
CA LYS A 63 9.02 29.12 -20.51
C LYS A 63 7.77 29.55 -19.75
N GLU A 64 6.69 29.84 -20.48
CA GLU A 64 5.39 30.14 -19.87
C GLU A 64 4.67 28.87 -19.41
N ILE A 65 3.86 29.00 -18.35
CA ILE A 65 2.89 27.98 -17.96
C ILE A 65 1.83 27.87 -19.06
N ILE A 66 1.58 26.66 -19.55
CA ILE A 66 0.60 26.40 -20.60
C ILE A 66 -0.82 26.58 -20.03
N GLN A 67 -1.09 25.93 -18.89
CA GLN A 67 -2.40 25.93 -18.25
C GLN A 67 -2.29 25.66 -16.75
N VAL A 68 -3.09 26.36 -15.94
CA VAL A 68 -3.35 26.00 -14.53
C VAL A 68 -4.61 25.12 -14.50
N LEU A 69 -4.52 23.97 -13.83
CA LEU A 69 -5.55 22.91 -13.90
C LEU A 69 -6.63 23.02 -12.83
N ASP A 70 -6.31 23.67 -11.71
CA ASP A 70 -7.13 23.60 -10.51
C ASP A 70 -7.75 24.97 -10.18
N GLU A 71 -9.00 24.95 -9.73
CA GLU A 71 -9.65 26.12 -9.12
C GLU A 71 -9.19 26.36 -7.67
N HIS A 72 -8.76 25.30 -6.98
CA HIS A 72 -8.29 25.31 -5.60
C HIS A 72 -7.00 24.49 -5.46
N PRO A 73 -6.07 24.86 -4.56
CA PRO A 73 -4.85 24.10 -4.31
C PRO A 73 -5.15 22.63 -3.98
N VAL A 74 -4.60 21.72 -4.79
CA VAL A 74 -4.73 20.27 -4.55
C VAL A 74 -3.71 19.77 -3.55
N ALA A 75 -2.62 20.51 -3.32
CA ALA A 75 -1.66 20.24 -2.26
C ALA A 75 -1.65 21.38 -1.26
N THR A 76 -1.81 21.06 0.02
CA THR A 76 -1.70 22.05 1.09
C THR A 76 -0.22 22.36 1.37
N GLN A 77 0.07 23.54 1.91
CA GLN A 77 1.44 23.88 2.35
C GLN A 77 1.98 22.85 3.35
N LYS A 78 1.12 22.37 4.27
CA LYS A 78 1.49 21.33 5.25
C LYS A 78 1.89 20.02 4.58
N LEU A 79 1.21 19.60 3.51
CA LEU A 79 1.61 18.42 2.73
C LEU A 79 2.98 18.64 2.06
N MET A 80 3.23 19.83 1.53
CA MET A 80 4.52 20.16 0.92
C MET A 80 5.66 20.17 1.95
N ASP A 81 5.39 20.61 3.18
CA ASP A 81 6.35 20.53 4.28
C ASP A 81 6.67 19.07 4.65
N VAL A 82 5.65 18.20 4.63
CA VAL A 82 5.83 16.74 4.77
C VAL A 82 6.70 16.19 3.63
N TYR A 83 6.47 16.60 2.38
CA TYR A 83 7.29 16.16 1.24
C TYR A 83 8.76 16.55 1.43
N GLN A 84 9.01 17.80 1.86
CA GLN A 84 10.36 18.29 2.11
C GLN A 84 11.06 17.49 3.21
N TRP A 85 10.34 17.17 4.29
CA TRP A 85 10.89 16.32 5.33
C TRP A 85 11.19 14.91 4.82
N ILE A 86 10.28 14.27 4.08
CA ILE A 86 10.50 12.92 3.52
C ILE A 86 11.72 12.91 2.61
N ALA A 87 11.81 13.86 1.67
CA ALA A 87 12.94 13.96 0.73
C ALA A 87 14.28 14.11 1.48
N GLY A 88 14.36 15.08 2.40
CA GLY A 88 15.57 15.33 3.18
C GLY A 88 15.92 14.20 4.16
N TYR A 89 14.92 13.57 4.78
CA TYR A 89 15.14 12.50 5.74
C TYR A 89 15.51 11.19 5.06
N TYR A 90 14.78 10.76 4.04
CA TYR A 90 15.00 9.47 3.39
C TYR A 90 16.00 9.53 2.22
N LEU A 91 16.70 10.67 2.04
CA LEU A 91 17.71 10.87 1.01
C LEU A 91 17.19 10.57 -0.40
N CYS A 92 15.96 11.01 -0.67
CA CYS A 92 15.28 10.88 -1.96
C CYS A 92 14.90 12.26 -2.51
N THR A 93 14.43 12.31 -3.75
CA THR A 93 14.07 13.57 -4.42
C THR A 93 12.63 13.96 -4.16
N LEU A 94 12.33 15.26 -4.16
CA LEU A 94 10.94 15.75 -4.03
C LEU A 94 10.02 15.18 -5.13
N GLY A 95 10.52 14.98 -6.35
CA GLY A 95 9.74 14.41 -7.44
C GLY A 95 9.42 12.92 -7.23
N GLU A 96 10.27 12.15 -6.53
CA GLU A 96 9.92 10.79 -6.08
C GLU A 96 8.82 10.81 -5.03
N VAL A 97 8.87 11.76 -4.09
CA VAL A 97 7.81 11.92 -3.09
C VAL A 97 6.47 12.31 -3.73
N MET A 98 6.48 13.26 -4.67
CA MET A 98 5.30 13.64 -5.45
C MET A 98 4.75 12.43 -6.23
N ASN A 99 5.62 11.62 -6.83
CA ASN A 99 5.22 10.43 -7.57
C ASN A 99 4.56 9.35 -6.71
N ALA A 100 4.98 9.20 -5.47
CA ALA A 100 4.40 8.24 -4.54
C ALA A 100 3.12 8.76 -3.87
N SER A 101 3.00 10.08 -3.72
CA SER A 101 1.86 10.71 -3.05
C SER A 101 0.68 10.99 -4.00
N MET A 102 0.91 11.67 -5.12
CA MET A 102 -0.18 12.05 -6.02
C MET A 102 -0.66 10.87 -6.88
N PRO A 103 -1.97 10.61 -6.96
CA PRO A 103 -2.54 9.64 -7.91
C PRO A 103 -2.08 9.90 -9.34
N SER A 104 -1.91 8.85 -10.14
CA SER A 104 -1.49 9.02 -11.54
C SER A 104 -2.53 9.82 -12.34
N ALA A 105 -3.82 9.68 -12.02
CA ALA A 105 -4.91 10.45 -12.62
C ALA A 105 -4.79 11.97 -12.35
N LEU A 106 -4.14 12.38 -11.26
CA LEU A 106 -3.84 13.80 -10.99
C LEU A 106 -2.54 14.27 -11.65
N ARG A 107 -1.69 13.34 -12.09
CA ARG A 107 -0.44 13.60 -12.80
C ARG A 107 -0.68 13.35 -14.28
N LEU A 108 -1.23 14.35 -14.97
CA LEU A 108 -1.35 14.31 -16.42
C LEU A 108 0.06 14.19 -17.00
N ASN A 109 0.38 12.98 -17.44
CA ASN A 109 1.54 12.70 -18.26
C ASN A 109 1.05 12.74 -19.69
N SER A 110 1.73 13.52 -20.52
CA SER A 110 1.44 13.49 -21.94
C SER A 110 1.69 12.07 -22.48
N GLU A 111 0.73 11.56 -23.25
CA GLU A 111 0.95 10.35 -24.03
C GLU A 111 1.49 10.79 -25.37
N SER A 112 2.68 10.32 -25.71
CA SER A 112 3.27 10.58 -27.01
C SER A 112 2.37 9.94 -28.07
N LYS A 113 1.79 10.78 -28.92
CA LYS A 113 1.00 10.37 -30.08
C LYS A 113 1.77 10.70 -31.37
N ILE A 114 1.45 9.97 -32.41
CA ILE A 114 2.04 10.11 -33.74
C ILE A 114 0.92 10.38 -34.76
N SER A 115 1.15 11.34 -35.64
CA SER A 115 0.33 11.61 -36.83
C SER A 115 1.22 11.78 -38.04
N LEU A 116 0.62 11.83 -39.23
CA LEU A 116 1.35 12.29 -40.42
C LEU A 116 1.85 13.72 -40.21
N PHE A 117 2.98 14.03 -40.83
CA PHE A 117 3.52 15.39 -40.82
C PHE A 117 2.61 16.32 -41.63
N ASP A 118 2.40 17.55 -41.15
CA ASP A 118 1.51 18.52 -41.81
C ASP A 118 1.94 18.77 -43.27
N GLY A 119 1.00 18.63 -44.20
CA GLY A 119 1.22 18.80 -45.64
C GLY A 119 1.61 17.53 -46.40
N VAL A 120 1.68 16.38 -45.74
CA VAL A 120 1.89 15.08 -46.41
C VAL A 120 0.57 14.55 -46.96
N THR A 121 0.40 14.60 -48.28
CA THR A 121 -0.74 14.03 -49.01
C THR A 121 -0.39 12.79 -49.83
N ASP A 122 0.89 12.62 -50.17
CA ASP A 122 1.40 11.48 -50.94
C ASP A 122 2.54 10.78 -50.17
N LEU A 123 2.27 9.54 -49.78
CA LEU A 123 3.21 8.70 -49.04
C LEU A 123 4.26 8.03 -49.95
N SER A 124 4.06 8.05 -51.28
CA SER A 124 4.99 7.47 -52.25
C SER A 124 6.28 8.29 -52.42
N ALA A 125 6.27 9.54 -51.96
CA ALA A 125 7.43 10.44 -51.98
C ALA A 125 8.49 10.10 -50.91
N PHE A 126 8.19 9.18 -49.98
CA PHE A 126 9.11 8.79 -48.92
C PHE A 126 9.71 7.42 -49.21
N ASP A 127 11.04 7.31 -49.11
CA ASP A 127 11.74 6.04 -49.16
C ASP A 127 11.50 5.28 -47.84
N LEU A 128 10.42 4.50 -47.78
CA LEU A 128 9.99 3.76 -46.58
C LEU A 128 10.23 2.25 -46.75
N ASN A 129 10.76 1.60 -45.72
CA ASN A 129 10.81 0.13 -45.69
C ASN A 129 9.42 -0.49 -45.40
N GLU A 130 9.28 -1.80 -45.58
CA GLU A 130 7.99 -2.49 -45.42
C GLU A 130 7.33 -2.29 -44.04
N LYS A 131 8.12 -2.22 -42.96
CA LYS A 131 7.60 -1.97 -41.60
C LYS A 131 7.20 -0.51 -41.40
N GLU A 132 7.93 0.42 -41.99
CA GLU A 132 7.64 1.85 -42.00
C GLU A 132 6.34 2.14 -42.77
N LYS A 133 6.13 1.50 -43.93
CA LYS A 133 4.91 1.62 -44.73
C LYS A 133 3.66 1.17 -43.96
N ILE A 134 3.73 0.05 -43.24
CA ILE A 134 2.60 -0.47 -42.46
C ILE A 134 2.18 0.54 -41.39
N LEU A 135 3.14 1.05 -40.61
CA LEU A 135 2.83 2.00 -39.55
C LEU A 135 2.28 3.32 -40.10
N VAL A 136 2.87 3.86 -41.18
CA VAL A 136 2.42 5.10 -41.81
C VAL A 136 1.04 4.97 -42.43
N LYS A 137 0.72 3.81 -43.03
CA LYS A 137 -0.62 3.52 -43.56
C LYS A 137 -1.66 3.48 -42.43
N GLU A 138 -1.35 2.84 -41.32
CA GLU A 138 -2.25 2.80 -40.17
C GLU A 138 -2.51 4.20 -39.60
N ILE A 139 -1.48 5.05 -39.54
CA ILE A 139 -1.61 6.45 -39.13
C ILE A 139 -2.47 7.23 -40.13
N ALA A 140 -2.33 6.99 -41.44
CA ALA A 140 -3.15 7.63 -42.46
C ALA A 140 -4.64 7.26 -42.35
N GLU A 141 -4.94 6.01 -41.96
CA GLU A 141 -6.32 5.53 -41.79
C GLU A 141 -6.96 6.01 -40.48
N LYS A 142 -6.22 6.02 -39.37
CA LYS A 142 -6.72 6.38 -38.02
C LYS A 142 -6.50 7.85 -37.66
N GLY A 143 -5.69 8.57 -38.42
CA GLY A 143 -5.27 9.95 -38.18
C GLY A 143 -4.19 10.08 -37.11
N ILE A 144 -4.44 9.53 -35.91
CA ILE A 144 -3.55 9.64 -34.74
C ILE A 144 -3.40 8.26 -34.09
N LEU A 145 -2.18 7.92 -33.65
CA LEU A 145 -1.91 6.71 -32.88
C LEU A 145 -1.08 7.04 -31.62
N THR A 146 -1.33 6.32 -30.53
CA THR A 146 -0.41 6.26 -29.39
C THR A 146 0.77 5.31 -29.66
N PHE A 147 1.86 5.43 -28.89
CA PHE A 147 2.99 4.49 -29.02
C PHE A 147 2.57 3.05 -28.68
N ASN A 148 1.67 2.86 -27.72
CA ASN A 148 1.14 1.54 -27.35
C ASN A 148 0.30 0.92 -28.49
N GLU A 149 -0.50 1.71 -29.19
CA GLU A 149 -1.25 1.24 -30.36
C GLU A 149 -0.31 0.90 -31.51
N ALA A 150 0.73 1.71 -31.74
CA ALA A 150 1.77 1.40 -32.71
C ALA A 150 2.51 0.09 -32.36
N GLU A 151 2.81 -0.18 -31.09
CA GLU A 151 3.40 -1.46 -30.65
C GLU A 151 2.50 -2.66 -30.93
N LYS A 152 1.19 -2.51 -30.68
CA LYS A 152 0.18 -3.54 -30.96
C LYS A 152 0.03 -3.80 -32.46
N VAL A 153 -0.08 -2.75 -33.27
CA VAL A 153 -0.20 -2.84 -34.74
C VAL A 153 1.03 -3.51 -35.33
N MET A 154 2.23 -3.18 -34.82
CA MET A 154 3.48 -3.72 -35.34
C MET A 154 3.87 -5.08 -34.76
N GLY A 155 3.20 -5.55 -33.69
CA GLY A 155 3.57 -6.77 -32.97
C GLY A 155 4.98 -6.71 -32.34
N LEU A 156 5.45 -5.51 -31.98
CA LEU A 156 6.80 -5.29 -31.47
C LEU A 156 6.78 -4.94 -29.98
N LYS A 157 7.82 -5.37 -29.25
CA LYS A 157 8.04 -4.95 -27.85
C LYS A 157 8.45 -3.48 -27.71
N SER A 158 8.88 -2.84 -28.80
CA SER A 158 9.21 -1.42 -28.84
C SER A 158 9.21 -0.90 -30.27
N VAL A 159 8.56 0.23 -30.52
CA VAL A 159 8.51 0.93 -31.82
C VAL A 159 9.37 2.20 -31.87
N HIS A 160 10.07 2.53 -30.78
CA HIS A 160 10.84 3.79 -30.67
C HIS A 160 11.86 4.00 -31.81
N GLY A 161 12.59 2.95 -32.19
CA GLY A 161 13.56 3.05 -33.28
C GLY A 161 12.93 3.27 -34.66
N LEU A 162 11.71 2.77 -34.87
CA LEU A 162 10.95 2.92 -36.11
C LEU A 162 10.37 4.33 -36.21
N ILE A 163 9.78 4.82 -35.12
CA ILE A 163 9.22 6.17 -35.01
C ILE A 163 10.31 7.21 -35.21
N ASN A 164 11.50 7.06 -34.59
CA ASN A 164 12.60 8.01 -34.76
C ASN A 164 13.03 8.14 -36.24
N LYS A 165 13.15 7.03 -36.98
CA LYS A 165 13.48 7.06 -38.41
C LYS A 165 12.40 7.74 -39.26
N LEU A 166 11.12 7.50 -38.96
CA LEU A 166 10.00 8.14 -39.66
C LEU A 166 9.92 9.65 -39.38
N VAL A 167 10.28 10.08 -38.17
CA VAL A 167 10.40 11.50 -37.80
C VAL A 167 11.57 12.16 -38.52
N GLU A 168 12.74 11.49 -38.62
CA GLU A 168 13.89 11.97 -39.39
C GLU A 168 13.54 12.16 -40.87
N LYS A 169 12.76 11.22 -41.43
CA LYS A 169 12.24 11.29 -42.81
C LYS A 169 11.11 12.31 -43.00
N LYS A 170 10.65 12.98 -41.93
CA LYS A 170 9.49 13.89 -41.93
C LYS A 170 8.19 13.26 -42.45
N ALA A 171 8.07 11.93 -42.38
CA ALA A 171 6.85 11.23 -42.77
C ALA A 171 5.77 11.34 -41.68
N ILE A 172 6.21 11.37 -40.42
CA ILE A 172 5.33 11.50 -39.25
C ILE A 172 5.83 12.61 -38.34
N THR A 173 4.92 13.17 -37.55
CA THR A 173 5.24 14.03 -36.42
C THR A 173 4.85 13.35 -35.11
N VAL A 174 5.69 13.50 -34.11
CA VAL A 174 5.38 13.09 -32.73
C VAL A 174 4.96 14.36 -32.00
N PHE A 175 3.75 14.32 -31.45
CA PHE A 175 3.20 15.36 -30.61
C PHE A 175 2.63 14.74 -29.34
N GLU A 176 2.40 15.58 -28.36
CA GLU A 176 1.98 15.17 -27.02
C GLU A 176 0.53 15.64 -26.86
N GLU A 177 -0.41 14.71 -26.73
CA GLU A 177 -1.81 15.05 -26.47
C GLU A 177 -2.12 14.89 -24.98
N LEU A 178 -2.86 15.86 -24.44
CA LEU A 178 -3.29 15.87 -23.06
C LEU A 178 -4.60 15.09 -22.95
N GLU A 179 -4.57 13.90 -22.37
CA GLU A 179 -5.79 13.19 -21.97
C GLU A 179 -6.07 13.44 -20.48
N GLU A 180 -7.15 14.15 -20.17
CA GLU A 180 -7.68 14.26 -18.80
C GLU A 180 -8.04 12.86 -18.25
N LYS A 181 -7.15 12.25 -17.46
CA LYS A 181 -7.36 10.87 -16.95
C LYS A 181 -8.41 10.77 -15.84
N PHE A 182 -8.71 11.89 -15.17
CA PHE A 182 -9.77 11.94 -14.17
C PHE A 182 -11.07 12.41 -14.81
N HIS A 183 -12.03 11.49 -14.93
CA HIS A 183 -13.41 11.84 -15.24
C HIS A 183 -14.26 11.60 -14.00
N PRO A 184 -15.10 12.54 -13.54
CA PRO A 184 -16.10 12.26 -12.50
C PRO A 184 -17.05 11.13 -12.96
N LYS A 185 -17.57 10.32 -12.02
CA LYS A 185 -18.55 9.29 -12.38
C LYS A 185 -19.90 9.98 -12.56
N LEU A 186 -20.30 10.13 -13.82
CA LEU A 186 -21.61 10.67 -14.16
C LEU A 186 -22.62 9.53 -14.24
N ILE A 187 -23.73 9.66 -13.53
CA ILE A 187 -24.92 8.85 -13.76
C ILE A 187 -25.98 9.70 -14.44
N ARG A 188 -26.65 9.09 -15.42
CA ARG A 188 -27.70 9.78 -16.15
C ARG A 188 -29.02 9.61 -15.42
N LYS A 189 -29.57 10.72 -14.93
CA LYS A 189 -30.88 10.77 -14.28
C LYS A 189 -31.91 11.44 -15.18
N LEU A 190 -33.17 11.15 -14.92
CA LEU A 190 -34.31 11.85 -15.48
C LEU A 190 -35.10 12.57 -14.38
N ARG A 191 -35.66 13.73 -14.70
CA ARG A 191 -36.68 14.38 -13.88
C ARG A 191 -37.80 14.98 -14.70
N LEU A 192 -38.97 15.19 -14.10
CA LEU A 192 -39.97 16.08 -14.70
C LEU A 192 -39.45 17.52 -14.62
N LYS A 193 -39.67 18.33 -15.67
CA LYS A 193 -39.36 19.75 -15.58
C LYS A 193 -40.14 20.38 -14.42
N SER A 194 -39.45 21.18 -13.61
CA SER A 194 -40.01 21.81 -12.41
C SER A 194 -41.28 22.62 -12.73
N GLU A 195 -41.29 23.31 -13.87
CA GLU A 195 -42.41 24.11 -14.39
C GLU A 195 -43.72 23.31 -14.48
N ILE A 196 -43.63 22.04 -14.90
CA ILE A 196 -44.78 21.13 -15.06
C ILE A 196 -45.34 20.71 -13.70
N LEU A 197 -44.47 20.56 -12.70
CA LEU A 197 -44.87 20.14 -11.35
C LEU A 197 -45.50 21.30 -10.55
N GLU A 198 -45.06 22.52 -10.81
CA GLU A 198 -45.49 23.74 -10.10
C GLU A 198 -46.89 24.22 -10.54
N LYS A 199 -47.33 23.86 -11.74
CA LYS A 199 -48.65 24.23 -12.29
C LYS A 199 -49.53 23.00 -12.50
N LYS A 200 -50.52 22.81 -11.62
CA LYS A 200 -51.48 21.68 -11.71
C LYS A 200 -52.14 21.57 -13.09
N ASP A 201 -52.51 22.69 -13.69
CA ASP A 201 -53.17 22.73 -15.00
C ASP A 201 -52.25 22.20 -16.13
N GLU A 202 -50.94 22.42 -16.06
CA GLU A 202 -50.00 21.92 -17.07
C GLU A 202 -49.80 20.41 -16.97
N LEU A 203 -49.72 19.86 -15.75
CA LEU A 203 -49.61 18.42 -15.54
C LEU A 203 -50.86 17.68 -16.04
N GLU A 204 -52.04 18.20 -15.75
CA GLU A 204 -53.32 17.61 -16.19
C GLU A 204 -53.46 17.67 -17.71
N ASN A 205 -53.09 18.79 -18.34
CA ASN A 205 -53.04 18.92 -19.80
C ASN A 205 -52.07 17.93 -20.45
N ILE A 206 -50.90 17.70 -19.85
CA ILE A 206 -49.93 16.72 -20.34
C ILE A 206 -50.51 15.30 -20.24
N LEU A 207 -51.09 14.92 -19.11
CA LEU A 207 -51.69 13.59 -18.92
C LEU A 207 -52.84 13.34 -19.90
N ASN A 208 -53.71 14.32 -20.12
CA ASN A 208 -54.79 14.25 -21.10
C ASN A 208 -54.27 14.15 -22.55
N SER A 209 -53.21 14.88 -22.89
CA SER A 209 -52.58 14.79 -24.22
C SER A 209 -51.90 13.43 -24.50
N LEU A 210 -51.58 12.69 -23.43
CA LEU A 210 -50.92 11.39 -23.48
C LEU A 210 -51.90 10.22 -23.35
N GLU A 211 -53.20 10.47 -23.14
CA GLU A 211 -54.23 9.46 -22.89
C GLU A 211 -54.37 8.45 -24.05
N LYS A 212 -54.18 8.91 -25.30
CA LYS A 212 -54.16 8.03 -26.50
C LYS A 212 -52.81 7.31 -26.70
N LYS A 213 -51.83 7.51 -25.81
CA LYS A 213 -50.44 7.05 -25.91
C LYS A 213 -50.04 6.33 -24.62
N SER A 214 -50.67 5.17 -24.37
CA SER A 214 -50.59 4.40 -23.12
C SER A 214 -49.18 4.23 -22.55
N LEU A 215 -48.18 3.90 -23.38
CA LEU A 215 -46.80 3.69 -22.93
C LEU A 215 -46.05 4.96 -22.50
N MET A 216 -46.45 6.13 -22.99
CA MET A 216 -45.88 7.42 -22.56
C MET A 216 -46.59 7.93 -21.32
N GLN A 217 -47.90 7.72 -21.23
CA GLN A 217 -48.69 8.06 -20.05
C GLN A 217 -48.26 7.21 -18.84
N ASP A 218 -48.07 5.91 -19.04
CA ASP A 218 -47.54 4.98 -18.02
C ASP A 218 -46.17 5.43 -17.48
N ALA A 219 -45.27 5.89 -18.37
CA ALA A 219 -43.97 6.42 -17.97
C ALA A 219 -44.11 7.67 -17.07
N VAL A 220 -44.99 8.61 -17.40
CA VAL A 220 -45.21 9.80 -16.56
C VAL A 220 -45.84 9.41 -15.23
N LEU A 221 -46.84 8.53 -15.21
CA LEU A 221 -47.51 8.08 -13.99
C LEU A 221 -46.57 7.32 -13.05
N LYS A 222 -45.76 6.40 -13.57
CA LYS A 222 -44.75 5.68 -12.78
C LYS A 222 -43.69 6.62 -12.21
N TYR A 223 -43.30 7.66 -12.95
CA TYR A 223 -42.41 8.68 -12.42
C TYR A 223 -43.07 9.49 -11.30
N LEU A 224 -44.32 9.91 -11.47
CA LEU A 224 -45.10 10.62 -10.44
C LEU A 224 -45.23 9.80 -9.15
N GLN A 225 -45.43 8.48 -9.24
CA GLN A 225 -45.44 7.58 -8.09
C GLN A 225 -44.10 7.59 -7.32
N ARG A 226 -42.96 7.68 -8.00
CA ARG A 226 -41.63 7.71 -7.37
C ARG A 226 -41.36 8.99 -6.59
N ILE A 227 -41.96 10.10 -7.00
CA ILE A 227 -41.79 11.40 -6.35
C ILE A 227 -42.94 11.74 -5.39
N GLN A 228 -43.92 10.86 -5.24
CA GLN A 228 -45.04 11.05 -4.33
C GLN A 228 -44.55 10.96 -2.87
N ASP A 229 -45.07 11.85 -2.03
CA ASP A 229 -44.91 11.83 -0.58
C ASP A 229 -46.26 11.56 0.08
N ALA A 230 -46.25 10.77 1.16
CA ALA A 230 -47.47 10.29 1.80
C ALA A 230 -48.33 11.44 2.36
N ASP A 231 -47.71 12.54 2.78
CA ASP A 231 -48.37 13.64 3.49
C ASP A 231 -48.44 14.97 2.69
N LEU A 232 -47.72 15.11 1.56
CA LEU A 232 -47.49 16.42 0.89
C LEU A 232 -47.74 16.43 -0.63
N GLY A 233 -48.23 15.35 -1.24
CA GLY A 233 -48.43 15.27 -2.70
C GLY A 233 -47.13 14.97 -3.45
N PHE A 234 -46.89 15.62 -4.59
CA PHE A 234 -45.64 15.40 -5.36
C PHE A 234 -44.49 16.24 -4.80
N SER A 235 -43.40 15.59 -4.39
CA SER A 235 -42.26 16.25 -3.77
C SER A 235 -41.36 16.92 -4.81
N SER A 236 -41.26 18.25 -4.75
CA SER A 236 -40.33 19.03 -5.57
C SER A 236 -38.87 18.70 -5.25
N VAL A 237 -38.56 18.31 -4.01
CA VAL A 237 -37.24 17.86 -3.57
C VAL A 237 -36.87 16.53 -4.24
N LYS A 238 -37.76 15.53 -4.19
CA LYS A 238 -37.55 14.24 -4.88
C LYS A 238 -37.47 14.42 -6.39
N ASN A 239 -38.27 15.31 -6.97
CA ASN A 239 -38.20 15.60 -8.40
C ASN A 239 -36.87 16.27 -8.79
N LYS A 240 -36.36 17.19 -7.96
CA LYS A 240 -35.07 17.84 -8.19
C LYS A 240 -33.91 16.85 -8.15
N SER A 241 -33.97 15.83 -7.27
CA SER A 241 -32.99 14.75 -7.20
C SER A 241 -33.04 13.76 -8.37
N GLY A 242 -34.18 13.70 -9.07
CA GLY A 242 -34.41 12.83 -10.23
C GLY A 242 -34.35 11.33 -9.92
N VAL A 243 -34.57 10.51 -10.95
CA VAL A 243 -34.49 9.04 -10.89
C VAL A 243 -33.45 8.56 -11.90
N LEU A 244 -32.69 7.52 -11.55
CA LEU A 244 -31.74 6.87 -12.46
C LEU A 244 -32.44 6.38 -13.74
N LYS A 245 -31.93 6.78 -14.92
CA LYS A 245 -32.53 6.37 -16.21
C LYS A 245 -32.52 4.85 -16.36
N SER A 246 -31.44 4.19 -15.97
CA SER A 246 -31.32 2.73 -16.04
C SER A 246 -32.36 2.03 -15.16
N GLU A 247 -32.44 2.39 -13.87
CA GLU A 247 -33.42 1.80 -12.94
C GLU A 247 -34.87 2.06 -13.36
N PHE A 248 -35.12 3.24 -13.93
CA PHE A 248 -36.44 3.59 -14.42
C PHE A 248 -36.85 2.74 -15.62
N ILE A 249 -35.93 2.45 -16.54
CA ILE A 249 -36.16 1.53 -17.66
C ILE A 249 -36.34 0.09 -17.16
N GLU A 250 -35.50 -0.36 -16.21
CA GLU A 250 -35.60 -1.69 -15.59
C GLU A 250 -36.93 -1.91 -14.86
N SER A 251 -37.58 -0.84 -14.38
CA SER A 251 -38.92 -0.90 -13.78
C SER A 251 -40.06 -1.14 -14.78
N GLY A 252 -39.73 -1.52 -16.02
CA GLY A 252 -40.69 -1.86 -17.07
C GLY A 252 -41.21 -0.65 -17.85
N VAL A 253 -40.46 0.45 -17.88
CA VAL A 253 -40.78 1.65 -18.68
C VAL A 253 -40.02 1.61 -20.00
N SER A 254 -40.70 1.85 -21.11
CA SER A 254 -40.07 1.82 -22.44
C SER A 254 -39.06 2.96 -22.64
N GLU A 255 -37.83 2.62 -23.04
CA GLU A 255 -36.79 3.62 -23.32
C GLU A 255 -37.17 4.58 -24.46
N SER A 256 -37.88 4.10 -25.48
CA SER A 256 -38.36 4.95 -26.57
C SER A 256 -39.38 5.99 -26.10
N SER A 257 -40.23 5.65 -25.12
CA SER A 257 -41.13 6.60 -24.44
C SER A 257 -40.34 7.66 -23.67
N VAL A 258 -39.34 7.27 -22.89
CA VAL A 258 -38.49 8.21 -22.11
C VAL A 258 -37.77 9.20 -23.04
N ASN A 259 -37.17 8.69 -24.12
CA ASN A 259 -36.48 9.55 -25.09
C ASN A 259 -37.46 10.48 -25.83
N THR A 260 -38.68 10.01 -26.15
CA THR A 260 -39.71 10.83 -26.81
C THR A 260 -40.27 11.90 -25.88
N LEU A 261 -40.52 11.58 -24.62
CA LEU A 261 -40.95 12.52 -23.58
C LEU A 261 -39.85 13.56 -23.28
N SER A 262 -38.58 13.17 -23.37
CA SER A 262 -37.45 14.10 -23.27
C SER A 262 -37.40 15.07 -24.45
N LYS A 263 -37.57 14.57 -25.69
CA LYS A 263 -37.67 15.43 -26.90
C LYS A 263 -38.86 16.40 -26.84
N LYS A 264 -39.94 15.99 -26.18
CA LYS A 264 -41.14 16.81 -25.94
C LYS A 264 -41.00 17.78 -24.75
N ASN A 265 -39.81 17.91 -24.17
CA ASN A 265 -39.55 18.77 -23.01
C ASN A 265 -40.35 18.43 -21.75
N ILE A 266 -40.89 17.21 -21.63
CA ILE A 266 -41.61 16.76 -20.43
C ILE A 266 -40.63 16.22 -19.39
N PHE A 267 -39.72 15.34 -19.81
CA PHE A 267 -38.58 14.90 -19.00
C PHE A 267 -37.32 15.69 -19.35
N GLU A 268 -36.53 16.02 -18.34
CA GLU A 268 -35.20 16.56 -18.45
C GLU A 268 -34.20 15.46 -18.09
N LEU A 269 -33.30 15.15 -19.02
CA LEU A 269 -32.16 14.27 -18.76
C LEU A 269 -30.98 15.12 -18.31
N PHE A 270 -30.41 14.81 -17.17
CA PHE A 270 -29.22 15.47 -16.67
C PHE A 270 -28.24 14.42 -16.13
N ASP A 271 -26.96 14.76 -16.21
CA ASP A 271 -25.91 13.95 -15.63
C ASP A 271 -25.63 14.47 -14.22
N GLU A 272 -25.69 13.59 -13.23
CA GLU A 272 -25.30 13.90 -11.86
C GLU A 272 -23.96 13.24 -11.58
N GLU A 273 -23.02 14.04 -11.07
CA GLU A 273 -21.79 13.51 -10.51
C GLU A 273 -22.13 12.76 -9.22
N VAL A 274 -21.99 11.43 -9.26
CA VAL A 274 -22.09 10.59 -8.07
C VAL A 274 -20.73 10.12 -7.63
N SER A 275 -20.57 10.02 -6.31
CA SER A 275 -19.37 9.42 -5.77
C SER A 275 -19.27 7.94 -6.17
N ARG A 276 -18.06 7.50 -6.50
CA ARG A 276 -17.74 6.08 -6.71
C ARG A 276 -17.87 5.27 -5.43
N PHE A 277 -17.91 5.93 -4.27
CA PHE A 277 -18.03 5.30 -2.96
C PHE A 277 -19.48 4.99 -2.55
N GLY A 278 -20.46 5.33 -3.40
CA GLY A 278 -21.89 5.11 -3.17
C GLY A 278 -22.48 6.07 -2.13
N ASP A 279 -23.82 6.11 -2.02
CA ASP A 279 -24.46 6.78 -0.90
C ASP A 279 -24.00 6.09 0.39
N ILE A 280 -23.27 6.86 1.21
CA ILE A 280 -22.76 6.40 2.49
C ILE A 280 -23.98 6.33 3.41
N ASN A 281 -24.73 5.23 3.33
CA ASN A 281 -25.88 4.98 4.19
C ASN A 281 -25.45 5.17 5.65
N LEU A 282 -25.90 6.28 6.22
CA LEU A 282 -25.68 6.62 7.62
C LEU A 282 -26.53 5.64 8.43
N SER A 283 -25.91 4.89 9.34
CA SER A 283 -26.67 4.44 10.50
C SER A 283 -26.96 5.70 11.32
N GLU A 284 -28.21 6.15 11.36
CA GLU A 284 -28.65 7.36 12.07
C GLU A 284 -28.29 7.35 13.57
N ASN A 285 -27.91 6.20 14.13
CA ASN A 285 -27.38 6.08 15.48
C ASN A 285 -26.06 5.30 15.50
N PRO A 286 -24.95 5.89 16.00
CA PRO A 286 -23.73 5.13 16.21
C PRO A 286 -23.92 4.11 17.35
N GLU A 287 -23.45 2.88 17.14
CA GLU A 287 -23.43 1.84 18.19
C GLU A 287 -22.33 2.17 19.21
N ILE A 288 -22.71 2.81 20.31
CA ILE A 288 -21.78 3.15 21.41
C ILE A 288 -21.73 1.99 22.39
N LYS A 289 -20.53 1.44 22.59
CA LYS A 289 -20.29 0.46 23.65
C LYS A 289 -19.82 1.15 24.92
N GLU A 290 -20.30 0.66 26.06
CA GLU A 290 -19.77 1.07 27.35
C GLU A 290 -18.34 0.56 27.53
N LEU A 291 -17.45 1.46 27.97
CA LEU A 291 -16.05 1.15 28.21
C LEU A 291 -15.85 0.56 29.61
N SER A 292 -14.88 -0.35 29.75
CA SER A 292 -14.48 -0.86 31.07
C SER A 292 -13.85 0.25 31.94
N ILE A 293 -13.74 -0.02 33.24
CA ILE A 293 -13.07 0.89 34.18
C ILE A 293 -11.61 1.13 33.75
N GLU A 294 -10.89 0.10 33.28
CA GLU A 294 -9.51 0.28 32.81
C GLU A 294 -9.44 1.07 31.51
N GLN A 295 -10.39 0.87 30.59
CA GLN A 295 -10.45 1.62 29.34
C GLN A 295 -10.72 3.11 29.58
N ASN A 296 -11.64 3.43 30.50
CA ASN A 296 -11.90 4.81 30.92
C ASN A 296 -10.65 5.43 31.60
N SER A 297 -9.98 4.69 32.48
CA SER A 297 -8.71 5.13 33.09
C SER A 297 -7.63 5.38 32.04
N ALA A 298 -7.53 4.52 31.04
CA ALA A 298 -6.59 4.67 29.93
C ALA A 298 -6.87 5.93 29.12
N ILE A 299 -8.13 6.23 28.79
CA ILE A 299 -8.50 7.47 28.10
C ILE A 299 -8.11 8.70 28.91
N THR A 300 -8.39 8.72 30.22
CA THR A 300 -7.99 9.84 31.09
C THR A 300 -6.48 10.05 31.05
N LYS A 301 -5.69 8.98 31.18
CA LYS A 301 -4.22 9.04 31.09
C LYS A 301 -3.74 9.51 29.72
N ILE A 302 -4.34 9.02 28.63
CA ILE A 302 -4.02 9.44 27.26
C ILE A 302 -4.25 10.96 27.13
N ASN A 303 -5.40 11.45 27.59
CA ASN A 303 -5.75 12.86 27.52
C ASN A 303 -4.85 13.72 28.41
N ASP A 304 -4.43 13.24 29.57
CA ASP A 304 -3.44 13.91 30.41
C ASP A 304 -2.07 14.04 29.74
N TYR A 305 -1.58 12.97 29.10
CA TYR A 305 -0.36 13.06 28.30
C TYR A 305 -0.51 14.02 27.12
N PHE A 306 -1.66 14.05 26.46
CA PHE A 306 -1.92 14.97 25.35
C PHE A 306 -1.99 16.45 25.74
N LYS A 307 -2.12 16.79 27.03
CA LYS A 307 -1.99 18.18 27.50
C LYS A 307 -0.57 18.72 27.32
N ASN A 308 0.44 17.90 27.59
CA ASN A 308 1.85 18.32 27.62
C ASN A 308 2.72 17.69 26.52
N GLY A 309 2.21 16.70 25.81
CA GLY A 309 2.89 16.00 24.72
C GLY A 309 1.98 15.72 23.54
N ASP A 310 2.58 15.25 22.45
CA ASP A 310 1.86 15.01 21.18
C ASP A 310 1.72 13.52 20.85
N THR A 311 2.39 12.63 21.58
CA THR A 311 2.45 11.21 21.23
C THR A 311 2.27 10.33 22.46
N VAL A 312 1.39 9.34 22.34
CA VAL A 312 1.15 8.33 23.37
C VAL A 312 1.21 6.94 22.74
N LEU A 313 1.93 6.03 23.41
CA LEU A 313 1.92 4.60 23.14
C LEU A 313 0.90 3.92 24.06
N LEU A 314 -0.13 3.34 23.46
CA LEU A 314 -1.09 2.46 24.10
C LEU A 314 -0.63 1.00 23.95
N HIS A 315 0.06 0.51 24.99
CA HIS A 315 0.50 -0.88 25.09
C HIS A 315 -0.61 -1.73 25.72
N GLY A 316 -1.39 -2.43 24.89
CA GLY A 316 -2.51 -3.22 25.38
C GLY A 316 -2.52 -4.62 24.79
N ILE A 317 -2.57 -5.63 25.65
CA ILE A 317 -2.52 -7.05 25.23
C ILE A 317 -3.64 -7.39 24.24
N THR A 318 -3.44 -8.45 23.45
CA THR A 318 -4.44 -8.87 22.46
C THR A 318 -5.77 -9.17 23.14
N GLY A 319 -6.83 -8.52 22.67
CA GLY A 319 -8.18 -8.64 23.25
C GLY A 319 -8.51 -7.63 24.36
N SER A 320 -7.65 -6.66 24.69
CA SER A 320 -7.94 -5.62 25.70
C SER A 320 -8.95 -4.54 25.25
N GLY A 321 -9.40 -4.57 23.99
CA GLY A 321 -10.39 -3.64 23.45
C GLY A 321 -9.85 -2.26 23.05
N LYS A 322 -8.56 -2.15 22.66
CA LYS A 322 -7.93 -0.90 22.18
C LYS A 322 -8.78 -0.14 21.14
N THR A 323 -9.45 -0.86 20.24
CA THR A 323 -10.30 -0.27 19.19
C THR A 323 -11.41 0.61 19.75
N GLU A 324 -12.01 0.27 20.89
CA GLU A 324 -13.08 1.08 21.49
C GLU A 324 -12.53 2.41 22.04
N ILE A 325 -11.31 2.39 22.59
CA ILE A 325 -10.57 3.61 22.97
C ILE A 325 -10.31 4.48 21.75
N TYR A 326 -9.90 3.89 20.62
CA TYR A 326 -9.69 4.64 19.38
C TYR A 326 -10.97 5.32 18.92
N ILE A 327 -12.10 4.60 18.87
CA ILE A 327 -13.40 5.15 18.45
C ILE A 327 -13.80 6.33 19.35
N GLN A 328 -13.65 6.21 20.66
CA GLN A 328 -14.00 7.27 21.60
C GLN A 328 -13.16 8.54 21.39
N LEU A 329 -11.84 8.39 21.23
CA LEU A 329 -10.94 9.52 20.96
C LEU A 329 -11.21 10.15 19.58
N ILE A 330 -11.50 9.34 18.56
CA ILE A 330 -11.86 9.82 17.23
C ILE A 330 -13.10 10.71 17.32
N ARG A 331 -14.15 10.29 18.04
CA ARG A 331 -15.36 11.08 18.24
C ARG A 331 -15.12 12.38 18.98
N GLU A 332 -14.27 12.35 20.02
CA GLU A 332 -13.89 13.55 20.77
C GLU A 332 -13.22 14.61 19.88
N TYR A 333 -12.36 14.21 18.94
CA TYR A 333 -11.70 15.15 18.03
C TYR A 333 -12.62 15.57 16.87
N LEU A 334 -13.52 14.69 16.43
CA LEU A 334 -14.54 15.04 15.43
C LEU A 334 -15.51 16.09 15.93
N SER A 335 -15.94 16.03 17.20
CA SER A 335 -16.81 17.06 17.78
C SER A 335 -16.16 18.44 17.84
N ARG A 336 -14.82 18.51 17.72
CA ARG A 336 -14.02 19.74 17.60
C ARG A 336 -13.81 20.18 16.15
N GLY A 337 -14.46 19.52 15.18
CA GLY A 337 -14.33 19.79 13.75
C GLY A 337 -12.99 19.38 13.13
N LYS A 338 -12.21 18.53 13.81
CA LYS A 338 -10.88 18.11 13.33
C LYS A 338 -10.95 16.90 12.42
N GLN A 339 -10.03 16.86 11.44
CA GLN A 339 -9.83 15.68 10.60
C GLN A 339 -9.03 14.62 11.37
N ILE A 340 -9.28 13.36 11.01
CA ILE A 340 -8.73 12.18 11.66
C ILE A 340 -8.11 11.29 10.59
N LEU A 341 -6.90 10.81 10.88
CA LEU A 341 -6.25 9.76 10.10
C LEU A 341 -6.11 8.51 10.97
N TYR A 342 -6.81 7.45 10.59
CA TYR A 342 -6.67 6.15 11.23
C TYR A 342 -5.94 5.18 10.29
N ILE A 343 -4.73 4.77 10.67
CA ILE A 343 -3.86 3.90 9.88
C ILE A 343 -3.88 2.48 10.46
N LEU A 344 -4.09 1.51 9.57
CA LEU A 344 -3.99 0.08 9.84
C LEU A 344 -2.94 -0.56 8.92
N PRO A 345 -2.43 -1.75 9.28
CA PRO A 345 -1.73 -2.60 8.32
C PRO A 345 -2.65 -2.92 7.13
N GLU A 346 -2.09 -2.98 5.91
CA GLU A 346 -2.90 -3.14 4.68
C GLU A 346 -3.81 -4.38 4.70
N ILE A 347 -3.34 -5.47 5.32
CA ILE A 347 -4.11 -6.71 5.44
C ILE A 347 -5.20 -6.66 6.53
N ALA A 348 -5.12 -5.71 7.46
CA ALA A 348 -6.13 -5.51 8.50
C ALA A 348 -7.33 -4.69 8.01
N LEU A 349 -7.27 -4.11 6.81
CA LEU A 349 -8.36 -3.30 6.24
C LEU A 349 -9.48 -4.19 5.67
N THR A 350 -10.14 -4.93 6.55
CA THR A 350 -11.25 -5.84 6.23
C THR A 350 -12.59 -5.09 6.24
N HIS A 351 -13.60 -5.61 5.52
CA HIS A 351 -14.96 -5.05 5.60
C HIS A 351 -15.51 -5.03 7.03
N GLN A 352 -15.13 -6.01 7.86
CA GLN A 352 -15.54 -6.09 9.26
C GLN A 352 -15.01 -4.90 10.08
N ILE A 353 -13.70 -4.62 9.98
CA ILE A 353 -13.09 -3.49 10.69
C ILE A 353 -13.65 -2.16 10.15
N VAL A 354 -13.73 -2.01 8.83
CA VAL A 354 -14.31 -0.82 8.18
C VAL A 354 -15.74 -0.57 8.66
N SER A 355 -16.59 -1.60 8.66
CA SER A 355 -17.99 -1.53 9.09
C SER A 355 -18.10 -1.18 10.57
N ARG A 356 -17.29 -1.81 11.43
CA ARG A 356 -17.23 -1.52 12.86
C ARG A 356 -16.85 -0.06 13.14
N ILE A 357 -15.83 0.46 12.45
CA ILE A 357 -15.41 1.86 12.61
C ILE A 357 -16.48 2.82 12.11
N ARG A 358 -17.09 2.55 10.94
CA ARG A 358 -18.20 3.37 10.42
C ARG A 358 -19.35 3.45 11.41
N LYS A 359 -19.79 2.31 11.94
CA LYS A 359 -20.86 2.23 12.95
C LYS A 359 -20.50 2.93 14.26
N GLY A 360 -19.28 2.75 14.77
CA GLY A 360 -18.87 3.33 16.05
C GLY A 360 -18.68 4.85 15.99
N VAL A 361 -18.16 5.36 14.86
CA VAL A 361 -17.88 6.79 14.67
C VAL A 361 -19.14 7.57 14.30
N GLY A 362 -20.02 7.02 13.46
CA GLY A 362 -21.28 7.67 13.07
C GLY A 362 -21.15 8.80 12.05
N VAL A 363 -20.02 8.92 11.35
CA VAL A 363 -19.84 9.87 10.23
C VAL A 363 -19.31 9.16 8.98
N PRO A 364 -19.40 9.78 7.79
CA PRO A 364 -18.75 9.27 6.59
C PRO A 364 -17.24 9.03 6.78
N VAL A 365 -16.80 7.78 6.57
CA VAL A 365 -15.39 7.38 6.64
C VAL A 365 -14.87 7.08 5.23
N GLY A 366 -13.91 7.88 4.78
CA GLY A 366 -13.16 7.67 3.55
C GLY A 366 -12.14 6.55 3.74
N ILE A 367 -11.94 5.72 2.71
CA ILE A 367 -11.02 4.58 2.76
C ILE A 367 -9.88 4.82 1.77
N TYR A 368 -8.63 4.57 2.16
CA TYR A 368 -7.47 4.75 1.26
C TYR A 368 -6.47 3.59 1.29
N HIS A 369 -6.40 2.84 0.19
CA HIS A 369 -5.48 1.69 0.07
C HIS A 369 -5.01 1.42 -1.36
N SER A 370 -4.01 0.55 -1.51
CA SER A 370 -3.36 0.28 -2.80
C SER A 370 -4.28 -0.40 -3.82
N LYS A 371 -5.29 -1.16 -3.39
CA LYS A 371 -6.25 -1.81 -4.31
C LYS A 371 -7.27 -0.86 -4.97
N PHE A 372 -7.30 0.44 -4.62
CA PHE A 372 -8.14 1.43 -5.32
C PHE A 372 -7.50 1.84 -6.65
N THR A 373 -8.36 2.06 -7.64
CA THR A 373 -8.00 2.62 -8.95
C THR A 373 -7.49 4.05 -8.79
N ASP A 374 -6.69 4.51 -9.74
CA ASP A 374 -6.14 5.87 -9.69
C ASP A 374 -7.24 6.94 -9.69
N ASN A 375 -8.39 6.68 -10.32
CA ASN A 375 -9.55 7.58 -10.31
C ASN A 375 -10.26 7.63 -8.95
N GLU A 376 -10.43 6.49 -8.27
CA GLU A 376 -10.97 6.48 -6.90
C GLU A 376 -10.05 7.22 -5.91
N ARG A 377 -8.73 7.08 -6.08
CA ARG A 377 -7.77 7.81 -5.24
C ARG A 377 -7.78 9.30 -5.52
N ALA A 378 -7.91 9.71 -6.78
CA ALA A 378 -8.04 11.11 -7.17
C ALA A 378 -9.35 11.74 -6.65
N GLU A 379 -10.46 11.00 -6.69
CA GLU A 379 -11.74 11.43 -6.12
C GLU A 379 -11.62 11.66 -4.61
N LEU A 380 -11.07 10.68 -3.86
CA LEU A 380 -10.86 10.83 -2.42
C LEU A 380 -9.92 12.00 -2.09
N TRP A 381 -8.89 12.21 -2.90
CA TRP A 381 -7.97 13.33 -2.75
C TRP A 381 -8.70 14.67 -2.85
N HIS A 382 -9.52 14.85 -3.88
CA HIS A 382 -10.34 16.05 -4.06
C HIS A 382 -11.36 16.21 -2.94
N ASP A 383 -12.03 15.13 -2.54
CA ASP A 383 -13.02 15.15 -1.46
C ASP A 383 -12.40 15.51 -0.11
N LEU A 384 -11.15 15.09 0.15
CA LEU A 384 -10.43 15.47 1.35
C LEU A 384 -10.04 16.96 1.35
N VAL A 385 -9.58 17.49 0.21
CA VAL A 385 -9.28 18.93 0.04
C VAL A 385 -10.55 19.76 0.21
N LYS A 386 -11.69 19.29 -0.33
CA LYS A 386 -13.02 19.91 -0.17
C LYS A 386 -13.65 19.65 1.22
N LYS A 387 -12.94 18.99 2.14
CA LYS A 387 -13.38 18.65 3.50
C LYS A 387 -14.67 17.81 3.57
N LYS A 388 -15.00 17.03 2.52
CA LYS A 388 -16.15 16.11 2.53
C LYS A 388 -15.95 14.93 3.50
N PHE A 389 -14.70 14.49 3.69
CA PHE A 389 -14.35 13.47 4.67
C PHE A 389 -13.60 14.07 5.85
N GLN A 390 -14.11 13.81 7.06
CA GLN A 390 -13.43 14.15 8.30
C GLN A 390 -12.62 12.97 8.85
N VAL A 391 -12.96 11.73 8.51
CA VAL A 391 -12.21 10.54 8.91
C VAL A 391 -11.72 9.80 7.68
N ILE A 392 -10.42 9.56 7.64
CA ILE A 392 -9.80 8.67 6.66
C ILE A 392 -9.26 7.44 7.38
N LEU A 393 -9.75 6.28 6.95
CA LEU A 393 -9.23 4.98 7.29
C LEU A 393 -8.27 4.53 6.17
N GLY A 394 -7.00 4.37 6.48
CA GLY A 394 -5.98 4.17 5.46
C GLY A 394 -4.89 3.18 5.84
N VAL A 395 -4.05 2.88 4.85
CA VAL A 395 -2.83 2.09 5.01
C VAL A 395 -1.61 3.01 5.02
N ARG A 396 -0.39 2.45 4.95
CA ARG A 396 0.89 3.20 4.88
C ARG A 396 0.83 4.47 4.02
N SER A 397 0.26 4.41 2.82
CA SER A 397 0.23 5.53 1.87
C SER A 397 -0.67 6.70 2.27
N ALA A 398 -1.55 6.52 3.27
CA ALA A 398 -2.49 7.56 3.69
C ALA A 398 -1.80 8.76 4.38
N VAL A 399 -0.57 8.58 4.87
CA VAL A 399 0.26 9.69 5.42
C VAL A 399 0.66 10.73 4.37
N LEU A 400 0.42 10.44 3.09
CA LEU A 400 0.72 11.30 1.96
C LEU A 400 -0.50 12.05 1.43
N LEU A 401 -1.63 12.02 2.14
CA LEU A 401 -2.87 12.70 1.74
C LEU A 401 -2.90 14.17 2.18
N PRO A 402 -3.61 15.04 1.43
CA PRO A 402 -3.64 16.49 1.64
C PRO A 402 -4.59 16.88 2.79
N PHE A 403 -4.28 16.51 4.02
CA PHE A 403 -5.04 17.02 5.17
C PHE A 403 -4.82 18.53 5.33
N ASP A 404 -5.81 19.19 5.94
CA ASP A 404 -5.73 20.61 6.31
C ASP A 404 -5.70 20.75 7.84
N GLU A 405 -6.77 20.29 8.51
CA GLU A 405 -6.96 20.41 9.96
C GLU A 405 -6.93 19.05 10.68
N LEU A 406 -5.87 18.28 10.45
CA LEU A 406 -5.62 17.03 11.16
C LEU A 406 -5.47 17.28 12.66
N GLY A 407 -6.32 16.66 13.49
CA GLY A 407 -6.29 16.76 14.95
C GLY A 407 -5.78 15.50 15.64
N LEU A 408 -6.03 14.33 15.07
CA LEU A 408 -5.62 13.05 15.64
C LEU A 408 -5.18 12.08 14.53
N ILE A 409 -4.05 11.41 14.78
CA ILE A 409 -3.58 10.25 14.03
C ILE A 409 -3.60 9.04 14.95
N VAL A 410 -4.28 7.97 14.55
CA VAL A 410 -4.23 6.68 15.23
C VAL A 410 -3.48 5.70 14.35
N ILE A 411 -2.50 4.99 14.89
CA ILE A 411 -1.77 3.93 14.20
C ILE A 411 -1.99 2.65 14.99
N ASP A 412 -2.77 1.72 14.45
CA ASP A 412 -2.95 0.40 15.07
C ASP A 412 -1.84 -0.57 14.63
N GLU A 413 -1.53 -1.53 15.48
CA GLU A 413 -0.41 -2.47 15.29
C GLU A 413 0.90 -1.77 14.88
N GLU A 414 1.32 -0.72 15.60
CA GLU A 414 2.41 0.18 15.18
C GLU A 414 3.75 -0.50 14.85
N HIS A 415 4.01 -1.69 15.42
CA HIS A 415 5.21 -2.50 15.15
C HIS A 415 5.25 -3.10 13.74
N ASP A 416 4.14 -3.03 12.99
CA ASP A 416 3.98 -3.76 11.74
C ASP A 416 4.98 -3.31 10.66
N SER A 417 5.78 -4.27 10.17
CA SER A 417 6.78 -4.01 9.12
C SER A 417 6.20 -3.46 7.81
N SER A 418 4.90 -3.65 7.53
CA SER A 418 4.24 -3.09 6.34
C SER A 418 4.20 -1.57 6.33
N TYR A 419 4.41 -0.91 7.48
CA TYR A 419 4.53 0.55 7.55
C TYR A 419 5.82 1.10 6.94
N LYS A 420 6.84 0.28 6.70
CA LYS A 420 8.02 0.66 5.91
C LYS A 420 7.76 0.43 4.42
N GLN A 421 7.93 1.46 3.60
CA GLN A 421 7.96 1.34 2.14
C GLN A 421 9.31 0.77 1.71
N ASN A 422 9.30 -0.36 0.99
CA ASN A 422 10.51 -1.01 0.48
C ASN A 422 10.82 -0.60 -0.96
N GLU A 423 9.85 -0.67 -1.87
CA GLU A 423 9.95 -0.21 -3.26
C GLU A 423 8.56 0.21 -3.78
N PRO A 424 8.45 1.18 -4.72
CA PRO A 424 9.51 2.08 -5.18
C PRO A 424 9.84 3.16 -4.13
N ASP A 425 10.85 4.00 -4.42
CA ASP A 425 11.16 5.20 -3.65
C ASP A 425 9.95 6.16 -3.61
N PRO A 426 9.76 6.91 -2.52
CA PRO A 426 10.61 7.03 -1.34
C PRO A 426 10.42 5.89 -0.33
N LYS A 427 11.50 5.41 0.28
CA LYS A 427 11.47 4.34 1.30
C LYS A 427 11.11 4.84 2.70
N TYR A 428 10.01 5.58 2.82
CA TYR A 428 9.57 6.16 4.10
C TYR A 428 8.97 5.12 5.05
N HIS A 429 8.90 5.46 6.33
CA HIS A 429 8.19 4.69 7.34
C HIS A 429 6.95 5.47 7.80
N ALA A 430 5.75 4.93 7.57
CA ALA A 430 4.50 5.65 7.85
C ALA A 430 4.38 6.10 9.31
N ARG A 431 4.74 5.26 10.30
CA ARG A 431 4.78 5.68 11.71
C ARG A 431 5.58 6.96 11.92
N ASP A 432 6.82 7.00 11.44
CA ASP A 432 7.71 8.14 11.65
C ASP A 432 7.23 9.37 10.86
N THR A 433 6.74 9.17 9.63
CA THR A 433 6.10 10.22 8.84
C THR A 433 4.86 10.79 9.55
N SER A 434 4.04 9.95 10.17
CA SER A 434 2.86 10.38 10.94
C SER A 434 3.24 11.25 12.14
N LEU A 435 4.33 10.92 12.85
CA LEU A 435 4.81 11.75 13.95
C LEU A 435 5.19 13.16 13.48
N ILE A 436 5.84 13.26 12.31
CA ILE A 436 6.23 14.55 11.73
C ILE A 436 5.03 15.30 11.16
N MET A 437 4.14 14.59 10.47
CA MET A 437 2.88 15.12 9.99
C MET A 437 2.07 15.70 11.16
N ALA A 438 1.99 14.99 12.28
CA ALA A 438 1.32 15.50 13.47
C ALA A 438 1.98 16.77 14.01
N GLN A 439 3.31 16.85 14.03
CA GLN A 439 4.01 18.09 14.43
C GLN A 439 3.68 19.27 13.51
N ILE A 440 3.67 19.05 12.18
CA ILE A 440 3.32 20.07 11.18
C ILE A 440 1.87 20.55 11.34
N HIS A 441 0.95 19.61 11.60
CA HIS A 441 -0.47 19.90 11.79
C HIS A 441 -0.84 20.35 13.21
N LYS A 442 0.08 20.23 14.19
CA LYS A 442 -0.21 20.32 15.63
C LYS A 442 -1.28 19.31 16.09
N ALA A 443 -1.24 18.12 15.50
CA ALA A 443 -2.13 16.99 15.81
C ALA A 443 -1.54 16.12 16.93
N LYS A 444 -2.38 15.27 17.52
CA LYS A 444 -1.96 14.22 18.45
C LYS A 444 -1.77 12.88 17.73
N VAL A 445 -0.92 12.02 18.27
CA VAL A 445 -0.65 10.67 17.74
C VAL A 445 -0.86 9.63 18.83
N LEU A 446 -1.73 8.67 18.55
CA LEU A 446 -1.91 7.47 19.35
C LEU A 446 -1.33 6.27 18.61
N LEU A 447 -0.31 5.64 19.19
CA LEU A 447 0.29 4.41 18.71
C LEU A 447 -0.29 3.24 19.50
N GLY A 448 -0.97 2.33 18.83
CA GLY A 448 -1.59 1.17 19.44
C GLY A 448 -0.81 -0.11 19.16
N SER A 449 -0.53 -0.91 20.19
CA SER A 449 0.07 -2.22 19.98
C SER A 449 -0.10 -3.17 21.17
N ALA A 450 -0.21 -4.46 20.90
CA ALA A 450 -0.03 -5.50 21.92
C ALA A 450 1.44 -5.88 22.12
N THR A 451 2.26 -5.70 21.08
CA THR A 451 3.69 -6.01 21.09
C THR A 451 4.44 -4.86 20.44
N PRO A 452 4.61 -3.73 21.15
CA PRO A 452 5.23 -2.53 20.59
C PRO A 452 6.59 -2.83 19.95
N SER A 453 7.00 -1.98 19.01
CA SER A 453 8.37 -2.00 18.53
C SER A 453 9.32 -1.53 19.62
N LEU A 454 10.54 -2.05 19.59
CA LEU A 454 11.58 -1.69 20.55
C LEU A 454 11.85 -0.18 20.54
N GLU A 455 11.84 0.45 19.38
CA GLU A 455 12.02 1.89 19.25
C GLU A 455 10.88 2.68 19.90
N SER A 456 9.64 2.25 19.72
CA SER A 456 8.47 2.91 20.29
C SER A 456 8.41 2.77 21.80
N TYR A 457 8.64 1.56 22.32
CA TYR A 457 8.68 1.31 23.76
C TYR A 457 9.85 2.06 24.42
N PHE A 458 11.01 2.15 23.75
CA PHE A 458 12.15 2.94 24.22
C PHE A 458 11.84 4.44 24.30
N ASN A 459 11.15 5.02 23.32
CA ASN A 459 10.77 6.44 23.39
C ASN A 459 9.74 6.69 24.51
N ALA A 460 8.79 5.78 24.71
CA ALA A 460 7.78 5.91 25.75
C ALA A 460 8.37 5.74 27.16
N THR A 461 9.19 4.71 27.39
CA THR A 461 9.81 4.44 28.71
C THR A 461 10.84 5.48 29.12
N ASN A 462 11.51 6.15 28.18
CA ASN A 462 12.41 7.28 28.45
C ASN A 462 11.68 8.64 28.57
N GLY A 463 10.34 8.66 28.63
CA GLY A 463 9.55 9.87 28.83
C GLY A 463 9.47 10.81 27.62
N LYS A 464 9.94 10.40 26.44
CA LYS A 464 9.77 11.18 25.21
C LYS A 464 8.32 11.13 24.73
N TRP A 465 7.64 10.01 24.92
CA TRP A 465 6.21 9.81 24.65
C TRP A 465 5.49 9.38 25.93
N GLY A 466 4.17 9.58 25.98
CA GLY A 466 3.37 8.98 27.05
C GLY A 466 3.27 7.46 26.89
N LEU A 467 3.31 6.71 27.99
CA LEU A 467 3.04 5.27 28.01
C LEU A 467 1.75 5.01 28.79
N VAL A 468 0.81 4.31 28.16
CA VAL A 468 -0.43 3.84 28.78
C VAL A 468 -0.56 2.35 28.55
N GLU A 469 -0.73 1.58 29.62
CA GLU A 469 -0.76 0.12 29.57
C GLU A 469 -2.15 -0.45 29.89
N LEU A 470 -2.56 -1.46 29.13
CA LEU A 470 -3.76 -2.27 29.35
C LEU A 470 -3.34 -3.73 29.49
N THR A 471 -3.22 -4.19 30.73
CA THR A 471 -2.67 -5.51 31.08
C THR A 471 -3.70 -6.63 31.13
N GLN A 472 -5.00 -6.32 31.07
CA GLN A 472 -6.09 -7.29 31.14
C GLN A 472 -6.82 -7.42 29.79
N ARG A 473 -7.28 -8.64 29.48
CA ARG A 473 -8.18 -8.88 28.34
C ARG A 473 -9.56 -8.35 28.69
N TYR A 474 -10.30 -7.90 27.69
CA TYR A 474 -11.68 -7.47 27.88
C TYR A 474 -12.57 -8.67 28.26
N GLY A 475 -13.31 -8.56 29.37
CA GLY A 475 -14.21 -9.62 29.85
C GLY A 475 -13.50 -10.74 30.63
N THR A 476 -13.94 -12.00 30.43
CA THR A 476 -13.47 -13.20 31.18
C THR A 476 -12.37 -14.01 30.48
N ALA A 477 -11.86 -13.55 29.34
CA ALA A 477 -10.94 -14.33 28.50
C ALA A 477 -9.54 -14.46 29.12
N GLN A 478 -9.00 -15.69 29.17
CA GLN A 478 -7.64 -15.98 29.67
C GLN A 478 -6.60 -16.04 28.53
N LEU A 479 -5.32 -15.95 28.85
CA LEU A 479 -4.22 -16.18 27.90
C LEU A 479 -4.13 -17.68 27.56
N PRO A 480 -3.72 -18.04 26.33
CA PRO A 480 -3.62 -19.43 25.91
C PRO A 480 -2.45 -20.14 26.61
N VAL A 481 -2.55 -21.46 26.76
CA VAL A 481 -1.45 -22.28 27.28
C VAL A 481 -0.47 -22.57 26.14
N ILE A 482 0.80 -22.19 26.33
CA ILE A 482 1.87 -22.41 25.36
C ILE A 482 2.66 -23.68 25.73
N ASN A 483 2.90 -24.55 24.74
CA ASN A 483 3.71 -25.75 24.87
C ASN A 483 4.87 -25.72 23.85
N LEU A 484 6.11 -25.76 24.33
CA LEU A 484 7.28 -25.88 23.47
C LEU A 484 7.55 -27.35 23.15
N VAL A 485 7.70 -27.68 21.86
CA VAL A 485 7.94 -29.04 21.38
C VAL A 485 9.34 -29.17 20.79
N ASP A 486 10.14 -30.05 21.40
CA ASP A 486 11.52 -30.35 20.98
C ASP A 486 11.53 -31.30 19.76
N MET A 487 11.81 -30.73 18.60
CA MET A 487 11.85 -31.44 17.33
C MET A 487 13.06 -32.36 17.18
N LYS A 488 14.13 -32.19 17.98
CA LYS A 488 15.27 -33.12 17.98
C LYS A 488 14.86 -34.44 18.63
N LYS A 489 14.13 -34.39 19.75
CA LYS A 489 13.60 -35.59 20.43
C LYS A 489 12.59 -36.34 19.56
N GLU A 490 11.63 -35.63 18.96
CA GLU A 490 10.62 -36.25 18.09
C GLU A 490 11.22 -36.98 16.89
N LYS A 491 12.25 -36.39 16.25
CA LYS A 491 13.00 -37.02 15.16
C LYS A 491 13.82 -38.21 15.62
N LYS A 492 14.55 -38.07 16.74
CA LYS A 492 15.38 -39.14 17.32
C LYS A 492 14.54 -40.37 17.65
N TRP A 493 13.33 -40.18 18.17
CA TRP A 493 12.42 -41.24 18.55
C TRP A 493 11.48 -41.70 17.43
N LYS A 494 11.61 -41.15 16.21
CA LYS A 494 10.78 -41.47 15.03
C LYS A 494 9.28 -41.34 15.29
N ARG A 495 8.86 -40.33 16.07
CA ARG A 495 7.46 -40.08 16.45
C ARG A 495 6.72 -39.09 15.54
N MET A 496 7.46 -38.45 14.64
CA MET A 496 6.95 -37.47 13.68
C MET A 496 5.99 -38.11 12.66
N LYS A 497 4.89 -37.42 12.36
CA LYS A 497 4.01 -37.71 11.21
C LYS A 497 4.15 -36.58 10.20
N GLY A 498 4.82 -36.81 9.07
CA GLY A 498 5.17 -35.73 8.15
C GLY A 498 6.01 -34.65 8.86
N HIS A 499 5.54 -33.39 8.84
CA HIS A 499 6.14 -32.27 9.57
C HIS A 499 5.51 -31.98 10.94
N PHE A 500 4.58 -32.82 11.39
CA PHE A 500 3.88 -32.67 12.66
C PHE A 500 4.54 -33.52 13.75
N SER A 501 4.84 -32.89 14.88
CA SER A 501 5.17 -33.60 16.12
C SER A 501 3.99 -34.45 16.56
N SER A 502 4.28 -35.53 17.30
CA SER A 502 3.24 -36.43 17.81
C SER A 502 2.19 -35.69 18.64
N ASN A 503 2.63 -34.73 19.47
CA ASN A 503 1.76 -33.91 20.29
C ASN A 503 0.86 -32.98 19.44
N LEU A 504 1.43 -32.22 18.50
CA LEU A 504 0.64 -31.34 17.63
C LEU A 504 -0.39 -32.11 16.80
N PHE A 505 0.00 -33.27 16.28
CA PHE A 505 -0.92 -34.10 15.51
C PHE A 505 -2.10 -34.60 16.36
N GLN A 506 -1.85 -35.04 17.59
CA GLN A 506 -2.91 -35.48 18.50
C GLN A 506 -3.86 -34.33 18.84
N GLU A 507 -3.33 -33.16 19.20
CA GLU A 507 -4.15 -31.98 19.51
C GLU A 507 -4.98 -31.52 18.31
N LEU A 508 -4.46 -31.65 17.08
CA LEU A 508 -5.23 -31.39 15.86
C LEU A 508 -6.42 -32.35 15.73
N GLN A 509 -6.22 -33.64 15.99
CA GLN A 509 -7.31 -34.62 15.96
C GLN A 509 -8.37 -34.29 17.03
N ASP A 510 -7.93 -34.01 18.26
CA ASP A 510 -8.82 -33.67 19.37
C ASP A 510 -9.59 -32.35 19.13
N CYS A 511 -8.96 -31.38 18.46
CA CYS A 511 -9.60 -30.15 18.01
C CYS A 511 -10.73 -30.44 17.02
N LEU A 512 -10.46 -31.27 16.01
CA LEU A 512 -11.45 -31.65 14.99
C LEU A 512 -12.61 -32.46 15.59
N THR A 513 -12.33 -33.40 16.51
CA THR A 513 -13.38 -34.19 17.20
C THR A 513 -14.32 -33.31 18.01
N ARG A 514 -13.84 -32.18 18.54
CA ARG A 514 -14.66 -31.20 19.26
C ARG A 514 -15.39 -30.21 18.36
N ASN A 515 -15.30 -30.36 17.02
CA ASN A 515 -15.78 -29.40 16.03
C ASN A 515 -15.22 -27.99 16.25
N GLU A 516 -13.98 -27.90 16.73
CA GLU A 516 -13.25 -26.65 16.90
C GLU A 516 -12.29 -26.43 15.72
N GLN A 517 -11.77 -25.21 15.61
CA GLN A 517 -10.92 -24.81 14.50
C GLN A 517 -9.46 -24.63 14.94
N ALA A 518 -8.54 -24.93 14.03
CA ALA A 518 -7.11 -24.79 14.24
C ALA A 518 -6.45 -23.83 13.24
N ILE A 519 -5.43 -23.11 13.69
CA ILE A 519 -4.55 -22.31 12.82
C ILE A 519 -3.14 -22.89 12.84
N LEU A 520 -2.60 -23.17 11.66
CA LEU A 520 -1.22 -23.62 11.49
C LEU A 520 -0.39 -22.52 10.85
N PHE A 521 0.53 -21.97 11.62
CA PHE A 521 1.37 -20.86 11.22
C PHE A 521 2.73 -21.35 10.75
N GLN A 522 3.10 -20.93 9.54
CA GLN A 522 4.42 -21.15 8.96
C GLN A 522 4.93 -19.85 8.33
N ASN A 523 6.02 -19.30 8.88
CA ASN A 523 6.60 -18.02 8.44
C ASN A 523 7.44 -18.18 7.16
N ARG A 524 6.89 -18.92 6.18
CA ARG A 524 7.43 -19.12 4.84
C ARG A 524 6.30 -19.52 3.88
N LYS A 525 6.15 -18.77 2.78
CA LYS A 525 5.21 -19.09 1.70
C LYS A 525 5.60 -20.40 1.01
N GLY A 526 4.59 -21.20 0.67
CA GLY A 526 4.58 -22.20 -0.39
C GLY A 526 5.71 -23.23 -0.35
N TYR A 527 5.73 -24.09 -1.36
CA TYR A 527 6.98 -24.74 -1.73
C TYR A 527 7.83 -23.68 -2.45
N SER A 528 9.03 -23.34 -1.98
CA SER A 528 10.11 -23.10 -2.95
C SER A 528 10.88 -24.39 -3.02
N PRO A 529 10.29 -25.43 -3.66
CA PRO A 529 10.92 -26.70 -3.63
C PRO A 529 12.15 -26.56 -4.51
N TYR A 530 13.32 -26.82 -3.96
CA TYR A 530 14.55 -26.74 -4.70
C TYR A 530 15.10 -28.15 -4.84
N LEU A 531 15.69 -28.40 -6.00
CA LEU A 531 16.36 -29.65 -6.25
C LEU A 531 17.75 -29.59 -5.62
N SER A 532 18.08 -30.61 -4.84
CA SER A 532 19.43 -30.78 -4.30
C SER A 532 19.90 -32.22 -4.38
N CYS A 533 21.20 -32.44 -4.52
CA CYS A 533 21.77 -33.78 -4.42
C CYS A 533 21.78 -34.24 -2.96
N ALA A 534 21.23 -35.43 -2.69
CA ALA A 534 21.24 -36.01 -1.35
C ALA A 534 22.64 -36.49 -0.91
N THR A 535 23.59 -36.60 -1.85
CA THR A 535 24.95 -37.10 -1.60
C THR A 535 25.94 -35.97 -1.37
N CYS A 536 26.03 -35.02 -2.30
CA CYS A 536 27.01 -33.91 -2.23
C CYS A 536 26.39 -32.56 -1.88
N PHE A 537 25.08 -32.49 -1.66
CA PHE A 537 24.34 -31.26 -1.33
C PHE A 537 24.40 -30.15 -2.40
N TRP A 538 24.83 -30.46 -3.62
CA TRP A 538 24.68 -29.54 -4.76
C TRP A 538 23.22 -29.07 -4.87
N ILE A 539 23.01 -27.78 -5.09
CA ILE A 539 21.68 -27.17 -5.26
C ILE A 539 21.60 -26.55 -6.65
N MET A 540 20.48 -26.75 -7.34
CA MET A 540 20.24 -26.13 -8.64
C MET A 540 20.06 -24.61 -8.49
N LYS A 541 20.97 -23.82 -9.07
CA LYS A 541 21.00 -22.35 -8.98
C LYS A 541 20.71 -21.66 -10.30
N CYS A 542 20.22 -20.42 -10.21
CA CYS A 542 19.99 -19.53 -11.34
C CYS A 542 21.29 -18.92 -11.85
N LYS A 543 21.56 -19.04 -13.14
CA LYS A 543 22.74 -18.45 -13.80
C LYS A 543 22.76 -16.91 -13.75
N ASN A 544 21.59 -16.29 -13.68
CA ASN A 544 21.43 -14.83 -13.73
C ASN A 544 21.36 -14.15 -12.36
N CYS A 545 21.04 -14.91 -11.30
CA CYS A 545 20.75 -14.35 -9.97
C CYS A 545 21.48 -15.07 -8.81
N ASN A 546 22.28 -16.11 -9.07
CA ASN A 546 22.98 -16.86 -8.01
C ASN A 546 22.08 -17.25 -6.80
N VAL A 547 20.80 -17.50 -7.06
CA VAL A 547 19.79 -17.97 -6.10
C VAL A 547 19.36 -19.37 -6.48
N ASN A 548 18.81 -20.13 -5.54
CA ASN A 548 18.21 -21.43 -5.83
C ASN A 548 17.05 -21.27 -6.83
N LEU A 549 16.93 -22.22 -7.76
CA LEU A 549 15.75 -22.30 -8.63
C LEU A 549 14.60 -22.97 -7.89
N THR A 550 13.40 -22.43 -8.09
CA THR A 550 12.15 -23.01 -7.61
C THR A 550 11.67 -24.02 -8.63
N TYR A 551 11.48 -25.27 -8.23
CA TYR A 551 10.87 -26.31 -9.06
C TYR A 551 9.35 -26.17 -9.05
N TYR A 552 8.74 -26.12 -10.23
CA TYR A 552 7.30 -26.06 -10.41
C TYR A 552 6.81 -27.44 -10.82
N LEU A 553 6.05 -28.10 -9.94
CA LEU A 553 5.57 -29.47 -10.20
C LEU A 553 4.64 -29.55 -11.41
N GLY A 554 3.71 -28.59 -11.56
CA GLY A 554 2.71 -28.63 -12.64
C GLY A 554 3.27 -28.43 -14.05
N THR A 555 4.35 -27.65 -14.20
CA THR A 555 5.02 -27.44 -15.49
C THR A 555 6.28 -28.28 -15.66
N HIS A 556 6.70 -29.03 -14.64
CA HIS A 556 7.97 -29.76 -14.59
C HIS A 556 9.20 -28.92 -14.96
N GLU A 557 9.26 -27.67 -14.48
CA GLU A 557 10.36 -26.75 -14.78
C GLU A 557 10.93 -26.11 -13.51
N SER A 558 12.23 -25.81 -13.52
CA SER A 558 12.90 -25.04 -12.48
C SER A 558 13.02 -23.57 -12.91
N LYS A 559 12.39 -22.65 -12.17
CA LYS A 559 12.28 -21.22 -12.51
C LYS A 559 12.80 -20.32 -11.39
N CYS A 560 13.46 -19.23 -11.80
CA CYS A 560 13.92 -18.17 -10.89
C CYS A 560 12.83 -17.10 -10.73
N HIS A 561 12.39 -16.83 -9.49
CA HIS A 561 11.42 -15.75 -9.22
C HIS A 561 11.94 -14.34 -9.47
N TYR A 562 13.27 -14.14 -9.41
CA TYR A 562 13.86 -12.81 -9.53
C TYR A 562 13.99 -12.33 -10.98
N CYS A 563 14.36 -13.21 -11.90
CA CYS A 563 14.61 -12.87 -13.31
C CYS A 563 13.73 -13.63 -14.32
N GLY A 564 12.94 -14.61 -13.87
CA GLY A 564 12.10 -15.42 -14.75
C GLY A 564 12.86 -16.51 -15.52
N TYR A 565 14.18 -16.68 -15.33
CA TYR A 565 14.96 -17.76 -15.97
C TYR A 565 14.36 -19.13 -15.66
N THR A 566 14.12 -19.93 -16.69
CA THR A 566 13.63 -21.31 -16.62
C THR A 566 14.70 -22.29 -17.09
N SER A 567 14.69 -23.49 -16.52
CA SER A 567 15.54 -24.61 -16.87
C SER A 567 14.78 -25.92 -16.60
N PRO A 568 15.01 -26.99 -17.38
CA PRO A 568 14.50 -28.31 -17.01
C PRO A 568 15.13 -28.77 -15.67
N PRO A 569 14.42 -29.61 -14.90
CA PRO A 569 14.91 -30.15 -13.63
C PRO A 569 16.15 -31.04 -13.85
N ALA A 570 17.10 -30.98 -12.92
CA ALA A 570 18.25 -31.87 -12.95
C ALA A 570 17.86 -33.28 -12.49
N THR A 571 18.10 -34.28 -13.34
CA THR A 571 17.96 -35.71 -13.00
C THR A 571 19.27 -36.33 -12.54
N VAL A 572 20.40 -35.71 -12.91
CA VAL A 572 21.76 -36.10 -12.54
C VAL A 572 22.46 -34.89 -11.93
N CYS A 573 23.20 -35.10 -10.84
CA CYS A 573 23.98 -34.04 -10.21
C CYS A 573 25.17 -33.65 -11.10
N PRO A 574 25.34 -32.37 -11.48
CA PRO A 574 26.48 -31.94 -12.28
C PRO A 574 27.80 -31.95 -11.50
N ASP A 575 27.77 -31.88 -10.16
CA ASP A 575 28.98 -31.83 -9.33
C ASP A 575 29.55 -33.23 -9.03
N CYS A 576 28.69 -34.23 -8.76
CA CYS A 576 29.14 -35.58 -8.35
C CYS A 576 28.66 -36.71 -9.26
N GLY A 577 27.85 -36.43 -10.29
CA GLY A 577 27.34 -37.43 -11.23
C GLY A 577 26.28 -38.39 -10.66
N ASN A 578 25.86 -38.23 -9.40
CA ASN A 578 24.85 -39.10 -8.79
C ASN A 578 23.43 -38.68 -9.19
N ASN A 579 22.53 -39.66 -9.36
CA ASN A 579 21.14 -39.47 -9.75
C ASN A 579 20.20 -39.24 -8.55
N ASN A 580 20.74 -39.24 -7.32
CA ASN A 580 19.97 -39.03 -6.10
C ASN A 580 19.65 -37.54 -5.86
N ILE A 581 18.91 -36.94 -6.78
CA ILE A 581 18.38 -35.58 -6.66
C ILE A 581 17.08 -35.63 -5.87
N LYS A 582 17.06 -34.96 -4.72
CA LYS A 582 15.88 -34.83 -3.86
C LYS A 582 15.23 -33.47 -4.03
N LEU A 583 13.90 -33.50 -4.01
CA LEU A 583 13.07 -32.32 -3.89
C LEU A 583 13.00 -31.90 -2.41
N ASN A 584 13.67 -30.82 -2.05
CA ASN A 584 13.60 -30.27 -0.70
C ASN A 584 12.57 -29.17 -0.66
N SER A 585 11.64 -29.26 0.28
CA SER A 585 10.55 -28.32 0.34
C SER A 585 9.87 -28.31 1.72
N PHE A 586 9.58 -27.12 2.25
CA PHE A 586 8.80 -26.92 3.46
C PHE A 586 8.19 -25.51 3.47
N GLY A 587 6.87 -25.43 3.58
CA GLY A 587 6.08 -24.19 3.60
C GLY A 587 4.58 -24.49 3.54
N THR A 588 3.75 -23.45 3.39
CA THR A 588 2.29 -23.55 3.57
C THR A 588 1.59 -24.56 2.65
N GLU A 589 2.00 -24.68 1.39
CA GLU A 589 1.45 -25.68 0.44
C GLU A 589 1.76 -27.12 0.85
N LYS A 590 2.97 -27.38 1.36
CA LYS A 590 3.33 -28.73 1.84
C LYS A 590 2.49 -29.17 3.01
N LEU A 591 2.24 -28.24 3.92
CA LEU A 591 1.42 -28.50 5.09
C LEU A 591 0.00 -28.82 4.67
N GLU A 592 -0.57 -28.08 3.71
CA GLU A 592 -1.88 -28.36 3.13
C GLU A 592 -1.95 -29.76 2.49
N ASP A 593 -0.99 -30.12 1.63
CA ASP A 593 -0.92 -31.45 1.00
C ASP A 593 -0.80 -32.59 2.04
N GLU A 594 0.07 -32.42 3.03
CA GLU A 594 0.27 -33.41 4.09
C GLU A 594 -0.98 -33.55 4.98
N LEU A 595 -1.70 -32.46 5.24
CA LEU A 595 -2.96 -32.51 5.98
C LEU A 595 -4.05 -33.24 5.20
N HIS A 596 -4.17 -33.00 3.89
CA HIS A 596 -5.12 -33.76 3.06
C HIS A 596 -4.82 -35.26 3.05
N LEU A 597 -3.54 -35.64 3.13
CA LEU A 597 -3.14 -37.03 3.21
C LEU A 597 -3.38 -37.65 4.60
N LEU A 598 -3.04 -36.92 5.67
CA LEU A 598 -3.07 -37.42 7.05
C LEU A 598 -4.44 -37.29 7.73
N LEU A 599 -5.25 -36.32 7.30
CA LEU A 599 -6.59 -35.96 7.81
C LEU A 599 -7.55 -35.72 6.63
N PRO A 600 -7.91 -36.76 5.86
CA PRO A 600 -8.68 -36.61 4.61
C PRO A 600 -10.08 -36.02 4.81
N ASP A 601 -10.68 -36.20 5.99
CA ASP A 601 -12.00 -35.66 6.32
C ASP A 601 -11.98 -34.20 6.79
N ALA A 602 -10.78 -33.64 7.04
CA ALA A 602 -10.65 -32.27 7.54
C ALA A 602 -10.76 -31.25 6.40
N LYS A 603 -11.54 -30.19 6.61
CA LYS A 603 -11.62 -29.07 5.67
C LYS A 603 -10.47 -28.10 5.91
N VAL A 604 -9.46 -28.20 5.06
CA VAL A 604 -8.24 -27.38 5.11
C VAL A 604 -8.34 -26.26 4.08
N GLN A 605 -7.86 -25.07 4.42
CA GLN A 605 -7.71 -23.96 3.48
C GLN A 605 -6.40 -23.22 3.75
N ARG A 606 -5.74 -22.77 2.68
CA ARG A 606 -4.51 -21.98 2.76
C ARG A 606 -4.71 -20.48 2.61
N MET A 607 -4.07 -19.70 3.48
CA MET A 607 -4.09 -18.24 3.48
C MET A 607 -2.67 -17.65 3.38
N ASP A 608 -2.30 -17.28 2.16
CA ASP A 608 -1.07 -16.53 1.88
C ASP A 608 -1.24 -15.60 0.68
N LEU A 609 -0.17 -14.92 0.26
CA LEU A 609 -0.22 -13.91 -0.80
C LEU A 609 -0.76 -14.47 -2.13
N ASP A 610 -0.54 -15.75 -2.42
CA ASP A 610 -0.90 -16.33 -3.72
C ASP A 610 -2.37 -16.73 -3.76
N THR A 611 -2.92 -17.25 -2.65
CA THR A 611 -4.36 -17.55 -2.54
C THR A 611 -5.22 -16.29 -2.38
N THR A 612 -4.62 -15.13 -2.09
CA THR A 612 -5.33 -13.88 -1.77
C THR A 612 -5.15 -12.76 -2.80
N ARG A 613 -4.69 -13.09 -4.01
CA ARG A 613 -4.41 -12.10 -5.08
C ARG A 613 -5.66 -11.43 -5.62
N SER A 614 -6.79 -12.15 -5.71
CA SER A 614 -8.04 -11.55 -6.20
C SER A 614 -8.67 -10.65 -5.14
N LYS A 615 -9.51 -9.69 -5.56
CA LYS A 615 -10.18 -8.76 -4.64
C LYS A 615 -11.11 -9.50 -3.65
N THR A 616 -11.69 -10.64 -4.06
CA THR A 616 -12.69 -11.40 -3.28
C THR A 616 -12.11 -12.59 -2.51
N SER A 617 -11.07 -13.26 -3.03
CA SER A 617 -10.52 -14.50 -2.43
C SER A 617 -10.13 -14.37 -0.96
N TYR A 618 -9.52 -13.23 -0.60
CA TYR A 618 -9.19 -12.94 0.79
C TYR A 618 -10.43 -12.94 1.69
N GLN A 619 -11.54 -12.35 1.24
CA GLN A 619 -12.78 -12.28 2.00
C GLN A 619 -13.45 -13.64 2.08
N GLU A 620 -13.48 -14.38 0.98
CA GLU A 620 -14.05 -15.73 0.92
C GLU A 620 -13.35 -16.70 1.91
N ILE A 621 -12.02 -16.65 2.01
CA ILE A 621 -11.26 -17.45 2.99
C ILE A 621 -11.69 -17.11 4.42
N LEU A 622 -11.82 -15.81 4.73
CA LEU A 622 -12.21 -15.34 6.05
C LEU A 622 -13.65 -15.67 6.41
N GLU A 623 -14.57 -15.57 5.45
CA GLU A 623 -15.97 -15.94 5.64
C GLU A 623 -16.12 -17.45 5.81
N ASN A 624 -15.41 -18.26 5.02
CA ASN A 624 -15.43 -19.71 5.15
C ASN A 624 -14.85 -20.17 6.49
N PHE A 625 -13.74 -19.57 6.94
CA PHE A 625 -13.19 -19.88 8.25
C PHE A 625 -14.10 -19.35 9.37
N GLY A 626 -14.56 -18.09 9.31
CA GLY A 626 -15.45 -17.52 10.33
C GLY A 626 -16.81 -18.22 10.47
N SER A 627 -17.34 -18.79 9.39
CA SER A 627 -18.59 -19.58 9.40
C SER A 627 -18.38 -21.06 9.77
N GLY A 628 -17.14 -21.50 10.05
CA GLY A 628 -16.83 -22.90 10.38
C GLY A 628 -16.81 -23.84 9.18
N LYS A 629 -16.94 -23.34 7.94
CA LYS A 629 -16.81 -24.17 6.72
C LYS A 629 -15.38 -24.70 6.55
N THR A 630 -14.39 -23.98 7.03
CA THR A 630 -12.98 -24.40 7.06
C THR A 630 -12.61 -24.75 8.49
N GLN A 631 -12.04 -25.91 8.75
CA GLN A 631 -11.65 -26.36 10.10
C GLN A 631 -10.18 -26.07 10.42
N ILE A 632 -9.30 -26.16 9.42
CA ILE A 632 -7.86 -25.89 9.58
C ILE A 632 -7.45 -24.79 8.60
N LEU A 633 -6.92 -23.68 9.13
CA LEU A 633 -6.35 -22.61 8.34
C LEU A 633 -4.83 -22.67 8.38
N VAL A 634 -4.20 -22.97 7.25
CA VAL A 634 -2.74 -22.94 7.11
C VAL A 634 -2.33 -21.58 6.56
N GLY A 635 -1.43 -20.86 7.23
CA GLY A 635 -1.08 -19.53 6.74
C GLY A 635 0.24 -18.96 7.21
N THR A 636 0.62 -17.88 6.53
CA THR A 636 1.81 -17.07 6.85
C THR A 636 1.41 -15.90 7.76
N GLN A 637 2.18 -14.81 7.77
CA GLN A 637 1.89 -13.59 8.55
C GLN A 637 0.47 -13.01 8.33
N MET A 638 -0.25 -13.43 7.29
CA MET A 638 -1.61 -12.98 7.02
C MET A 638 -2.65 -13.51 8.01
N VAL A 639 -2.42 -14.68 8.64
CA VAL A 639 -3.35 -15.22 9.65
C VAL A 639 -3.24 -14.52 11.00
N THR A 640 -2.21 -13.68 11.18
CA THR A 640 -1.86 -13.10 12.49
C THR A 640 -2.52 -11.75 12.75
N LYS A 641 -3.10 -11.07 11.74
CA LYS A 641 -3.49 -9.66 11.82
C LYS A 641 -4.99 -9.44 11.64
N GLY A 642 -5.61 -8.69 12.55
CA GLY A 642 -6.94 -8.10 12.34
C GLY A 642 -8.13 -9.07 12.23
N LEU A 643 -7.95 -10.37 12.56
CA LEU A 643 -8.98 -11.39 12.47
C LEU A 643 -9.45 -11.86 13.85
N ASP A 644 -10.75 -11.95 14.06
CA ASP A 644 -11.36 -12.44 15.29
C ASP A 644 -12.22 -13.67 14.97
N PHE A 645 -11.83 -14.83 15.48
CA PHE A 645 -12.53 -16.09 15.24
C PHE A 645 -12.86 -16.77 16.56
N GLU A 646 -14.16 -16.99 16.80
CA GLU A 646 -14.65 -17.44 18.11
C GLU A 646 -14.30 -18.91 18.40
N ASN A 647 -14.21 -19.75 17.36
CA ASN A 647 -14.05 -21.20 17.50
C ASN A 647 -12.62 -21.70 17.37
N VAL A 648 -11.62 -20.81 17.41
CA VAL A 648 -10.20 -21.20 17.33
C VAL A 648 -9.68 -21.60 18.72
N SER A 649 -9.43 -22.90 18.90
CA SER A 649 -8.93 -23.47 20.15
C SER A 649 -7.48 -23.94 20.08
N LEU A 650 -6.95 -24.17 18.87
CA LEU A 650 -5.60 -24.69 18.68
C LEU A 650 -4.78 -23.85 17.70
N ILE A 651 -3.52 -23.63 18.05
CA ILE A 651 -2.53 -22.99 17.19
C ILE A 651 -1.26 -23.81 17.15
N GLY A 652 -0.78 -24.11 15.94
CA GLY A 652 0.50 -24.78 15.71
C GLY A 652 1.49 -23.86 15.01
N ILE A 653 2.60 -23.53 15.65
CA ILE A 653 3.74 -22.84 15.03
C ILE A 653 4.72 -23.90 14.55
N MET A 654 4.84 -24.03 13.23
CA MET A 654 5.45 -25.22 12.61
C MET A 654 6.98 -25.23 12.64
N ASP A 655 7.62 -24.05 12.58
CA ASP A 655 9.08 -23.88 12.64
C ASP A 655 9.45 -22.50 13.21
N ALA A 656 9.71 -22.44 14.51
CA ALA A 656 10.19 -21.21 15.15
C ALA A 656 11.67 -20.92 14.84
N ASP A 657 12.47 -21.95 14.53
CA ASP A 657 13.91 -21.79 14.30
C ASP A 657 14.17 -20.93 13.06
N GLN A 658 13.35 -21.07 12.02
CA GLN A 658 13.46 -20.27 10.80
C GLN A 658 13.34 -18.77 11.09
N MET A 659 12.49 -18.40 12.05
CA MET A 659 12.23 -17.00 12.40
C MET A 659 13.38 -16.42 13.22
N LEU A 660 13.83 -17.18 14.22
CA LEU A 660 14.89 -16.77 15.14
C LEU A 660 16.24 -16.63 14.44
N ASN A 661 16.56 -17.55 13.52
CA ASN A 661 17.86 -17.59 12.84
C ASN A 661 17.90 -16.76 11.54
N TYR A 662 16.90 -15.91 11.28
CA TYR A 662 16.95 -15.02 10.13
C TYR A 662 18.08 -13.98 10.32
N PRO A 663 18.96 -13.75 9.32
CA PRO A 663 20.15 -12.92 9.46
C PRO A 663 19.82 -11.42 9.41
N ASP A 664 19.09 -10.95 10.43
CA ASP A 664 18.66 -9.57 10.64
C ASP A 664 18.70 -9.28 12.14
N PHE A 665 19.18 -8.11 12.54
CA PHE A 665 19.25 -7.74 13.96
C PHE A 665 17.87 -7.61 14.64
N ARG A 666 16.79 -7.50 13.87
CA ARG A 666 15.40 -7.48 14.34
C ARG A 666 14.74 -8.87 14.36
N SER A 667 15.45 -9.94 14.01
CA SER A 667 14.87 -11.29 13.91
C SER A 667 14.20 -11.73 15.22
N HIS A 668 14.85 -11.51 16.36
CA HIS A 668 14.34 -11.88 17.68
C HIS A 668 13.08 -11.10 18.07
N GLU A 669 13.11 -9.77 17.93
CA GLU A 669 11.95 -8.90 18.14
C GLU A 669 10.75 -9.35 17.29
N ARG A 670 10.97 -9.50 15.97
CA ARG A 670 9.93 -9.91 15.03
C ARG A 670 9.40 -11.31 15.34
N SER A 671 10.29 -12.21 15.76
CA SER A 671 9.92 -13.58 16.12
C SER A 671 9.01 -13.59 17.35
N TYR A 672 9.37 -12.84 18.39
CA TYR A 672 8.52 -12.65 19.56
C TYR A 672 7.16 -12.07 19.16
N GLN A 673 7.14 -10.95 18.43
CA GLN A 673 5.92 -10.25 18.01
C GLN A 673 4.97 -11.17 17.25
N LEU A 674 5.49 -11.93 16.28
CA LEU A 674 4.70 -12.85 15.47
C LEU A 674 4.17 -14.02 16.30
N MET A 675 5.00 -14.66 17.14
CA MET A 675 4.57 -15.77 17.99
C MET A 675 3.51 -15.32 19.01
N GLU A 676 3.65 -14.14 19.60
CA GLU A 676 2.71 -13.59 20.57
C GLU A 676 1.37 -13.21 19.91
N GLN A 677 1.41 -12.58 18.73
CA GLN A 677 0.20 -12.27 17.96
C GLN A 677 -0.56 -13.51 17.54
N VAL A 678 0.16 -14.51 17.02
CA VAL A 678 -0.40 -15.80 16.62
C VAL A 678 -1.04 -16.44 17.84
N SER A 679 -0.32 -16.57 18.95
CA SER A 679 -0.85 -17.09 20.22
C SER A 679 -2.13 -16.38 20.66
N GLY A 680 -2.16 -15.05 20.56
CA GLY A 680 -3.32 -14.21 20.91
C GLY A 680 -4.59 -14.45 20.07
N ARG A 681 -4.55 -15.28 19.02
CA ARG A 681 -5.72 -15.70 18.25
C ARG A 681 -6.47 -16.88 18.87
N ALA A 682 -5.85 -17.65 19.76
CA ALA A 682 -6.50 -18.77 20.45
C ALA A 682 -7.24 -18.33 21.72
N GLY A 683 -8.36 -19.01 22.01
CA GLY A 683 -9.02 -18.97 23.31
C GLY A 683 -9.72 -17.64 23.63
N ARG A 684 -10.65 -17.21 22.78
CA ARG A 684 -11.49 -16.03 23.04
C ARG A 684 -12.80 -16.48 23.71
N ARG A 685 -13.14 -15.83 24.84
CA ARG A 685 -14.25 -16.15 25.78
C ARG A 685 -13.95 -17.33 26.72
N GLU A 686 -14.90 -18.23 26.97
CA GLU A 686 -14.86 -19.22 28.05
C GLU A 686 -13.90 -20.41 27.81
N LYS A 687 -13.41 -20.59 26.57
CA LYS A 687 -12.56 -21.73 26.20
C LYS A 687 -11.07 -21.39 26.29
N LEU A 688 -10.31 -22.22 26.99
CA LEU A 688 -8.85 -22.13 27.04
C LEU A 688 -8.22 -22.56 25.71
N GLY A 689 -7.55 -21.63 25.05
CA GLY A 689 -6.79 -21.91 23.83
C GLY A 689 -5.46 -22.60 24.13
N LYS A 690 -4.98 -23.44 23.20
CA LYS A 690 -3.67 -24.09 23.25
C LYS A 690 -2.79 -23.64 22.09
N VAL A 691 -1.51 -23.42 22.36
CA VAL A 691 -0.49 -23.08 21.36
C VAL A 691 0.65 -24.08 21.47
N LEU A 692 1.03 -24.72 20.37
CA LEU A 692 2.20 -25.58 20.29
C LEU A 692 3.26 -24.95 19.39
N ILE A 693 4.48 -24.81 19.88
CA ILE A 693 5.60 -24.22 19.16
C ILE A 693 6.65 -25.29 18.90
N GLN A 694 6.83 -25.67 17.64
CA GLN A 694 7.83 -26.63 17.21
C GLN A 694 9.17 -25.94 16.96
N CYS A 695 10.22 -26.37 17.67
CA CYS A 695 11.57 -25.82 17.54
C CYS A 695 12.65 -26.89 17.84
N LYS A 696 13.88 -26.64 17.38
CA LYS A 696 15.04 -27.51 17.67
C LYS A 696 15.79 -27.07 18.91
N ASP A 697 15.67 -25.80 19.28
CA ASP A 697 16.31 -25.21 20.44
C ASP A 697 15.26 -24.61 21.37
N THR A 698 14.72 -25.44 22.27
CA THR A 698 13.71 -25.02 23.25
C THR A 698 14.27 -24.11 24.35
N GLU A 699 15.60 -24.01 24.48
CA GLU A 699 16.27 -23.19 25.50
C GLU A 699 16.54 -21.76 25.03
N HIS A 700 16.22 -21.45 23.76
CA HIS A 700 16.41 -20.12 23.22
C HIS A 700 15.67 -19.05 24.05
N PRO A 701 16.32 -17.97 24.53
CA PRO A 701 15.72 -17.01 25.45
C PRO A 701 14.39 -16.41 24.98
N ILE A 702 14.29 -16.11 23.68
CA ILE A 702 13.06 -15.56 23.08
C ILE A 702 11.85 -16.50 23.23
N LEU A 703 12.03 -17.81 23.15
CA LEU A 703 10.94 -18.77 23.34
C LEU A 703 10.44 -18.78 24.79
N ASN A 704 11.36 -18.59 25.74
CA ASN A 704 11.01 -18.48 27.15
C ASN A 704 10.17 -17.22 27.43
N PHE A 705 10.51 -16.09 26.80
CA PHE A 705 9.71 -14.87 26.92
C PHE A 705 8.32 -15.01 26.30
N VAL A 706 8.20 -15.71 25.17
CA VAL A 706 6.90 -16.03 24.56
C VAL A 706 6.09 -16.93 25.49
N TYR A 707 6.69 -17.99 26.04
CA TYR A 707 6.04 -18.92 26.95
C TYR A 707 5.39 -18.24 28.17
N TYR A 708 6.06 -17.21 28.72
CA TYR A 708 5.56 -16.44 29.87
C TYR A 708 4.80 -15.15 29.49
N HIS A 709 4.60 -14.87 28.20
CA HIS A 709 4.04 -13.59 27.72
C HIS A 709 4.79 -12.35 28.25
N ASP A 710 6.10 -12.46 28.45
CA ASP A 710 6.92 -11.46 29.14
C ASP A 710 7.63 -10.51 28.15
N TYR A 711 6.86 -9.59 27.59
CA TYR A 711 7.37 -8.59 26.65
C TYR A 711 8.46 -7.71 27.29
N LYS A 712 8.32 -7.38 28.58
CA LYS A 712 9.24 -6.48 29.27
C LYS A 712 10.64 -7.10 29.38
N ARG A 713 10.76 -8.37 29.78
CA ARG A 713 12.06 -9.05 29.82
C ARG A 713 12.66 -9.24 28.42
N MET A 714 11.84 -9.53 27.41
CA MET A 714 12.30 -9.58 26.02
C MET A 714 12.88 -8.23 25.58
N TYR A 715 12.17 -7.14 25.88
CA TYR A 715 12.61 -5.78 25.60
C TYR A 715 13.93 -5.45 26.28
N GLU A 716 14.08 -5.74 27.58
CA GLU A 716 15.30 -5.47 28.34
C GLU A 716 16.50 -6.26 27.77
N TYR A 717 16.29 -7.54 27.48
CA TYR A 717 17.30 -8.43 26.88
C TYR A 717 17.79 -7.92 25.52
N GLU A 718 16.86 -7.62 24.61
CA GLU A 718 17.20 -7.14 23.27
C GLU A 718 17.81 -5.74 23.32
N LEU A 719 17.33 -4.85 24.19
CA LEU A 719 17.83 -3.49 24.31
C LEU A 719 19.31 -3.47 24.72
N GLU A 720 19.74 -4.36 25.62
CA GLU A 720 21.15 -4.51 26.01
C GLU A 720 22.03 -4.90 24.81
N LEU A 721 21.59 -5.89 24.03
CA LEU A 721 22.29 -6.33 22.81
C LEU A 721 22.38 -5.19 21.79
N ARG A 722 21.28 -4.47 21.55
CA ARG A 722 21.26 -3.34 20.61
C ARG A 722 22.14 -2.19 21.05
N LYS A 723 22.25 -1.94 22.36
CA LYS A 723 23.19 -0.95 22.91
C LYS A 723 24.63 -1.36 22.65
N ARG A 724 24.97 -2.63 22.90
CA ARG A 724 26.33 -3.17 22.73
C ARG A 724 26.82 -3.12 21.28
N PHE A 725 25.94 -3.39 20.31
CA PHE A 725 26.28 -3.43 18.88
C PHE A 725 25.87 -2.17 18.09
N LEU A 726 25.46 -1.11 18.81
CA LEU A 726 25.07 0.18 18.26
C LEU A 726 23.97 0.06 17.19
N TYR A 727 22.89 -0.63 17.52
CA TYR A 727 21.67 -0.76 16.69
C TYR A 727 20.54 0.15 17.19
N PRO A 728 19.52 0.44 16.36
CA PRO A 728 18.33 1.18 16.77
C PRO A 728 17.67 0.57 18.01
N PRO A 729 17.31 1.34 19.05
CA PRO A 729 17.08 2.79 19.01
C PRO A 729 18.30 3.67 19.29
N PHE A 730 19.49 3.13 19.56
CA PHE A 730 20.67 3.94 19.94
C PHE A 730 21.37 4.62 18.76
N SER A 731 21.17 4.09 17.56
CA SER A 731 21.69 4.63 16.31
C SER A 731 20.57 4.80 15.27
N ARG A 732 20.92 5.47 14.17
CA ARG A 732 20.19 5.51 12.91
C ARG A 732 21.02 4.77 11.88
N LEU A 733 20.36 4.00 11.03
CA LEU A 733 21.02 3.17 10.04
C LEU A 733 20.77 3.76 8.65
N ILE A 734 21.80 3.78 7.81
CA ILE A 734 21.66 4.09 6.39
C ILE A 734 22.34 2.98 5.61
N GLN A 735 21.56 2.19 4.91
CA GLN A 735 22.04 1.11 4.06
C GLN A 735 22.16 1.61 2.62
N PHE A 736 23.25 1.26 1.96
CA PHE A 736 23.43 1.49 0.53
C PHE A 736 23.57 0.15 -0.16
N THR A 737 22.81 -0.03 -1.25
CA THR A 737 22.89 -1.21 -2.10
C THR A 737 23.35 -0.77 -3.48
N LEU A 738 24.55 -1.22 -3.85
CA LEU A 738 25.18 -0.91 -5.12
C LEU A 738 24.96 -2.07 -6.08
N LYS A 739 24.57 -1.78 -7.32
CA LYS A 739 24.27 -2.79 -8.34
C LYS A 739 24.96 -2.46 -9.66
N HIS A 740 25.64 -3.44 -10.26
CA HIS A 740 26.25 -3.31 -11.58
C HIS A 740 26.40 -4.67 -12.28
N ALA A 741 26.48 -4.69 -13.62
CA ALA A 741 26.60 -5.95 -14.38
C ALA A 741 27.99 -6.61 -14.27
N ASP A 742 29.04 -5.79 -14.14
CA ASP A 742 30.43 -6.21 -13.92
C ASP A 742 30.78 -6.13 -12.42
N GLU A 743 31.28 -7.24 -11.87
CA GLU A 743 31.64 -7.43 -10.46
C GLU A 743 32.89 -6.64 -10.04
N ASN A 744 33.93 -6.60 -10.89
CA ASN A 744 35.16 -5.87 -10.60
C ASN A 744 34.92 -4.37 -10.60
N TYR A 745 34.15 -3.90 -11.60
CA TYR A 745 33.72 -2.51 -11.67
C TYR A 745 32.90 -2.10 -10.43
N LEU A 746 31.98 -2.96 -9.99
CA LEU A 746 31.19 -2.76 -8.77
C LEU A 746 32.06 -2.70 -7.53
N SER A 747 32.98 -3.65 -7.37
CA SER A 747 33.87 -3.76 -6.21
C SER A 747 34.76 -2.52 -6.08
N ASN A 748 35.37 -2.07 -7.19
CA ASN A 748 36.20 -0.86 -7.20
C ASN A 748 35.39 0.39 -6.80
N GLY A 749 34.19 0.56 -7.34
CA GLY A 749 33.31 1.68 -7.00
C GLY A 749 32.83 1.63 -5.55
N ALA A 750 32.43 0.46 -5.05
CA ALA A 750 31.98 0.27 -3.67
C ALA A 750 33.10 0.52 -2.65
N ASN A 751 34.32 0.08 -2.94
CA ASN A 751 35.49 0.32 -2.09
C ASN A 751 35.84 1.82 -2.02
N LEU A 752 35.79 2.52 -3.15
CA LEU A 752 36.02 3.95 -3.19
C LEU A 752 34.95 4.73 -2.41
N LEU A 753 33.67 4.39 -2.62
CA LEU A 753 32.57 5.01 -1.88
C LEU A 753 32.72 4.79 -0.37
N THR A 754 33.02 3.55 0.04
CA THR A 754 33.27 3.20 1.44
C THR A 754 34.44 3.98 2.02
N LYS A 755 35.55 4.10 1.28
CA LYS A 755 36.71 4.88 1.72
C LYS A 755 36.34 6.34 1.98
N ASN A 756 35.62 6.98 1.05
CA ASN A 756 35.21 8.38 1.20
C ASN A 756 34.26 8.57 2.39
N LEU A 757 33.29 7.66 2.58
CA LEU A 757 32.40 7.68 3.74
C LEU A 757 33.18 7.50 5.06
N LYS A 758 34.16 6.59 5.12
CA LYS A 758 35.00 6.37 6.30
C LYS A 758 35.83 7.61 6.65
N VAL A 759 36.38 8.30 5.65
CA VAL A 759 37.15 9.53 5.86
C VAL A 759 36.27 10.65 6.42
N SER A 760 35.08 10.85 5.84
CA SER A 760 34.22 11.99 6.21
C SER A 760 33.37 11.75 7.45
N LEU A 761 32.96 10.51 7.74
CA LEU A 761 32.07 10.17 8.85
C LEU A 761 32.79 9.46 10.01
N GLY A 762 33.98 8.90 9.77
CA GLY A 762 34.73 8.10 10.73
C GLY A 762 34.67 6.59 10.43
N ALA A 763 35.80 5.91 10.61
CA ALA A 763 35.97 4.51 10.20
C ALA A 763 35.04 3.53 10.95
N THR A 764 34.72 3.80 12.22
CA THR A 764 33.85 2.96 13.05
C THR A 764 32.37 3.03 12.67
N ARG A 765 31.96 4.08 11.95
CA ARG A 765 30.55 4.29 11.56
C ARG A 765 30.17 3.60 10.26
N VAL A 766 31.14 3.09 9.49
CA VAL A 766 30.90 2.52 8.16
C VAL A 766 31.30 1.05 8.12
N VAL A 767 30.32 0.18 7.93
CA VAL A 767 30.46 -1.28 7.83
C VAL A 767 30.32 -1.69 6.36
N GLY A 768 31.19 -2.59 5.90
CA GLY A 768 31.26 -3.04 4.52
C GLY A 768 32.41 -2.43 3.70
N PRO A 769 32.39 -2.56 2.36
CA PRO A 769 31.32 -3.19 1.59
C PRO A 769 31.30 -4.71 1.79
N GLU A 770 30.12 -5.31 1.85
CA GLU A 770 29.93 -6.74 2.02
C GLU A 770 29.08 -7.33 0.90
N THR A 771 29.29 -8.61 0.65
CA THR A 771 28.50 -9.37 -0.31
C THR A 771 27.26 -9.92 0.39
N PRO A 772 26.04 -9.49 0.02
CA PRO A 772 24.82 -10.02 0.63
C PRO A 772 24.62 -11.50 0.26
N PHE A 773 23.80 -12.21 1.04
CA PHE A 773 23.44 -13.60 0.79
C PHE A 773 22.92 -13.84 -0.64
N VAL A 774 22.15 -12.88 -1.18
CA VAL A 774 21.79 -12.81 -2.59
C VAL A 774 22.65 -11.74 -3.27
N ASN A 775 23.77 -12.16 -3.84
CA ASN A 775 24.80 -11.27 -4.38
C ASN A 775 24.64 -10.92 -5.86
N LYS A 776 23.64 -11.47 -6.57
CA LYS A 776 23.37 -11.16 -7.98
C LYS A 776 21.87 -11.18 -8.25
N ILE A 777 21.33 -10.20 -8.95
CA ILE A 777 19.92 -10.20 -9.39
C ILE A 777 19.84 -9.62 -10.80
N ARG A 778 19.17 -10.34 -11.71
CA ARG A 778 18.95 -9.91 -13.11
C ARG A 778 20.28 -9.48 -13.78
N ASN A 779 21.30 -10.33 -13.67
CA ASN A 779 22.66 -10.11 -14.18
C ASN A 779 23.43 -8.95 -13.56
N LYS A 780 22.93 -8.34 -12.48
CA LYS A 780 23.65 -7.31 -11.73
C LYS A 780 24.15 -7.88 -10.42
N TYR A 781 25.45 -7.83 -10.20
CA TYR A 781 26.07 -8.07 -8.90
C TYR A 781 25.62 -7.01 -7.91
N ILE A 782 25.60 -7.37 -6.64
CA ILE A 782 25.10 -6.53 -5.54
C ILE A 782 26.14 -6.50 -4.43
N LEU A 783 26.47 -5.31 -3.95
CA LEU A 783 27.22 -5.08 -2.72
C LEU A 783 26.43 -4.18 -1.79
N ASN A 784 26.51 -4.44 -0.49
CA ASN A 784 25.89 -3.63 0.55
C ASN A 784 26.95 -2.93 1.38
N LEU A 785 26.64 -1.73 1.85
CA LEU A 785 27.37 -1.07 2.93
C LEU A 785 26.38 -0.40 3.88
N MET A 786 26.77 -0.27 5.15
CA MET A 786 25.90 0.29 6.19
C MET A 786 26.63 1.39 6.94
N VAL A 787 25.95 2.52 7.11
CA VAL A 787 26.40 3.62 7.96
C VAL A 787 25.56 3.61 9.23
N LYS A 788 26.23 3.58 10.39
CA LYS A 788 25.63 3.65 11.73
C LYS A 788 25.93 5.03 12.32
N LEU A 789 24.89 5.83 12.57
CA LEU A 789 25.01 7.17 13.15
C LEU A 789 24.39 7.18 14.54
N GLU A 790 25.16 7.56 15.55
CA GLU A 790 24.71 7.72 16.93
C GLU A 790 23.62 8.79 17.03
N ARG A 791 22.64 8.60 17.93
CA ARG A 791 21.55 9.58 18.09
C ARG A 791 21.93 10.82 18.89
N GLN A 792 22.98 10.74 19.72
CA GLN A 792 23.45 11.83 20.57
C GLN A 792 24.79 12.36 20.06
N GLY A 793 25.02 13.67 20.20
CA GLY A 793 26.30 14.30 19.84
C GLY A 793 26.56 14.48 18.34
N LEU A 794 25.61 14.14 17.47
CA LEU A 794 25.74 14.29 16.01
C LEU A 794 24.64 15.17 15.41
N ASP A 795 25.05 16.05 14.49
CA ASP A 795 24.13 16.74 13.60
C ASP A 795 23.80 15.84 12.42
N LEU A 796 22.61 15.24 12.46
CA LEU A 796 22.10 14.37 11.40
C LEU A 796 21.99 15.09 10.05
N LYS A 797 21.57 16.37 10.04
CA LYS A 797 21.41 17.12 8.79
C LYS A 797 22.76 17.33 8.13
N LYS A 798 23.79 17.67 8.91
CA LYS A 798 25.16 17.78 8.42
C LYS A 798 25.70 16.44 7.89
N CYS A 799 25.49 15.34 8.62
CA CYS A 799 25.91 14.01 8.17
C CYS A 799 25.23 13.60 6.86
N LYS A 800 23.91 13.82 6.76
CA LYS A 800 23.15 13.53 5.53
C LYS A 800 23.61 14.39 4.35
N LYS A 801 23.91 15.68 4.57
CA LYS A 801 24.48 16.55 3.55
C LYS A 801 25.82 16.00 3.03
N ILE A 802 26.73 15.64 3.92
CA ILE A 802 28.01 15.01 3.57
C ILE A 802 27.79 13.74 2.75
N ILE A 803 26.86 12.87 3.16
CA ILE A 803 26.52 11.66 2.41
C ILE A 803 25.99 12.00 1.02
N THR A 804 25.08 12.96 0.89
CA THR A 804 24.52 13.40 -0.40
C THR A 804 25.61 13.94 -1.32
N ASP A 805 26.53 14.75 -0.81
CA ASP A 805 27.64 15.31 -1.58
C ASP A 805 28.56 14.19 -2.10
N ILE A 806 28.94 13.24 -1.23
CA ILE A 806 29.75 12.07 -1.61
C ILE A 806 29.04 11.19 -2.66
N LEU A 807 27.72 11.00 -2.54
CA LEU A 807 26.94 10.24 -3.51
C LEU A 807 26.87 10.94 -4.87
N ASN A 808 26.71 12.26 -4.88
CA ASN A 808 26.70 13.06 -6.12
C ASN A 808 28.06 12.99 -6.81
N ASP A 809 29.15 13.16 -6.07
CA ASP A 809 30.51 13.02 -6.58
C ASP A 809 30.74 11.63 -7.16
N HIS A 810 30.29 10.57 -6.46
CA HIS A 810 30.41 9.20 -6.92
C HIS A 810 29.66 8.96 -8.23
N ARG A 811 28.45 9.54 -8.38
CA ARG A 811 27.63 9.45 -9.60
C ARG A 811 28.22 10.23 -10.77
N MET A 812 28.91 11.35 -10.52
CA MET A 812 29.49 12.19 -11.56
C MET A 812 30.87 11.70 -12.03
N ARG A 813 31.60 11.00 -11.16
CA ARG A 813 32.97 10.55 -11.43
C ARG A 813 33.06 9.61 -12.64
N GLU A 814 33.97 9.92 -13.55
CA GLU A 814 34.29 9.05 -14.68
C GLU A 814 34.79 7.69 -14.19
N GLY A 815 34.31 6.63 -14.84
CA GLY A 815 34.59 5.25 -14.41
C GLY A 815 33.64 4.68 -13.35
N PHE A 816 32.65 5.42 -12.83
CA PHE A 816 31.62 4.85 -11.91
C PHE A 816 30.16 5.23 -12.23
N LYS A 817 29.91 6.01 -13.30
CA LYS A 817 28.56 6.44 -13.73
C LYS A 817 27.57 5.30 -13.95
N GLY A 818 28.04 4.09 -14.25
CA GLY A 818 27.20 2.91 -14.48
C GLY A 818 26.65 2.25 -13.21
N ILE A 819 27.21 2.56 -12.03
CA ILE A 819 26.82 1.91 -10.77
C ILE A 819 25.50 2.49 -10.27
N TYR A 820 24.51 1.62 -10.11
CA TYR A 820 23.24 2.01 -9.51
C TYR A 820 23.33 1.93 -7.98
N VAL A 821 23.13 3.06 -7.31
CA VAL A 821 23.17 3.16 -5.84
C VAL A 821 21.77 3.41 -5.30
N VAL A 822 21.25 2.45 -4.54
CA VAL A 822 20.00 2.58 -3.77
C VAL A 822 20.35 2.93 -2.34
N VAL A 823 19.65 3.92 -1.78
CA VAL A 823 19.80 4.34 -0.38
C VAL A 823 18.55 3.90 0.39
N ASP A 824 18.73 3.36 1.59
CA ASP A 824 17.66 2.99 2.50
C ASP A 824 17.96 3.54 3.89
N VAL A 825 17.23 4.58 4.29
CA VAL A 825 17.37 5.20 5.61
C VAL A 825 16.43 4.50 6.58
N ASP A 826 16.96 4.09 7.72
CA ASP A 826 16.29 3.27 8.72
C ASP A 826 15.68 2.00 8.06
N PRO A 827 16.53 1.10 7.51
CA PRO A 827 16.09 -0.16 6.89
C PRO A 827 15.21 -0.97 7.85
N GLY A 828 14.19 -1.59 7.26
CA GLY A 828 13.03 -2.19 7.91
C GLY A 828 13.24 -3.62 8.35
#